data_AF-A0A9D7N6R8-F1
#
_entry.id   AF-A0A9D7N6R8-F1
#
_cell.length_a   1.000
_cell.length_b   1.000
_cell.length_c   1.000
_cell.angle_alpha   90.00
_cell.angle_beta   90.00
_cell.angle_gamma   90.00
#
_symmetry.space_group_name_H-M   'P 1'
#
loop_
_entity.id
_entity.type
_entity.pdbx_description
1 polymer ?
#
loop_
_entity_poly.entity_id
_entity_poly.type
_entity_poly.pdbx_seq_one_letter_code
_entity_poly.pdbx_strand_id
1 'polypeptide(L)'
;MFHPPARAILAALALLCSAPPCLFAQSSFYVDGQSGLDVPGNGSSTAAPWKTISYALSRITPPTQVQSVHTLHLAGGQVYSPATNGESFPLTMLYNVALLGSSTSSRAILSPRSSESAIVFDRGTIYNRNQVTLRNLEIRGAQVGALMGGNPGIRHRPRFWNCVFDGQAQAGVRIDERGNQITDPRFFQCIFRGNTGAPGIDAFAQGDNAVVRPDIEECEFTGSGRGIQIRDTSGAGSDVGGIVAYSTFQGNTAGVFLLSGNNAFLSRLEVRSSHFRSCGDGISIQVGRPYDPLVTVESCVFLQCGYGYRLNGNFTPGQYSFTLRSNVARHCFQGFRHEVRGTGDVRIFSENNLALENQTEGFVVDHPLDDAVNLVVDSVSDRALCNTGYGFFCWLGPTSTSSLRLVNGVFAGNGYSGLLFGGGNDVAIQTSTMADNARYGVHLESRFPSRLQVDHCIVANNTWGELNQSFPIAYSCFQNQTHAGTGNLRTDPQLFRPHYKLQPTSPCIDAGNRAARIPSPDYEGDPRPLLGRLGSQGGPDLGADEWNPNGNAVPVGVAGFGADGFHPTIATPSTRFTTNSTFHIDLRGAIDFWQNLAQIGILTVGLNVAPSPAAVFDLGLLGAPSSYLWIDPLSTIGPYPVGPGGSISLPVSIPANGIFIGQVYTAQWWVLKLGTNPASIVTTDALRITIG
;
A
#
# COMPACT_ATOMS: atom_id res chain seq x y z
N MET A 1 22.24 45.70 1.89
CA MET A 1 23.28 44.73 1.51
C MET A 1 22.58 43.67 0.65
N PHE A 2 22.66 43.85 -0.67
CA PHE A 2 21.81 43.16 -1.65
C PHE A 2 22.43 41.80 -2.02
N HIS A 3 21.67 40.71 -1.82
CA HIS A 3 21.93 39.41 -2.45
C HIS A 3 21.32 39.41 -3.86
N PRO A 4 22.01 38.86 -4.88
CA PRO A 4 21.45 38.74 -6.23
C PRO A 4 20.54 37.51 -6.35
N PRO A 5 19.56 37.51 -7.29
CA PRO A 5 18.57 36.45 -7.42
C PRO A 5 19.11 35.23 -8.17
N ALA A 6 18.70 34.05 -7.69
CA ALA A 6 19.01 32.69 -8.18
C ALA A 6 18.43 32.34 -9.57
N ARG A 7 18.31 33.30 -10.50
CA ARG A 7 17.74 33.08 -11.84
C ARG A 7 18.76 32.71 -12.93
N ALA A 8 20.06 32.78 -12.66
CA ALA A 8 21.10 32.46 -13.64
C ALA A 8 21.57 30.98 -13.64
N ILE A 9 21.24 30.19 -12.61
CA ILE A 9 21.73 28.81 -12.49
C ILE A 9 20.80 27.78 -13.17
N LEU A 10 19.51 28.08 -13.33
CA LEU A 10 18.56 27.20 -14.02
C LEU A 10 18.70 27.19 -15.55
N ALA A 11 19.18 28.29 -16.16
CA ALA A 11 19.44 28.34 -17.60
C ALA A 11 20.74 27.59 -17.99
N ALA A 12 21.71 27.50 -17.07
CA ALA A 12 22.96 26.76 -17.29
C ALA A 12 22.80 25.25 -17.11
N LEU A 13 21.85 24.79 -16.29
CA LEU A 13 21.55 23.35 -16.15
C LEU A 13 20.76 22.80 -17.34
N ALA A 14 19.91 23.62 -17.99
CA ALA A 14 19.14 23.22 -19.17
C ALA A 14 20.02 23.03 -20.43
N LEU A 15 21.17 23.73 -20.53
CA LEU A 15 22.11 23.57 -21.65
C LEU A 15 23.11 22.40 -21.49
N LEU A 16 23.23 21.81 -20.28
CA LEU A 16 24.11 20.65 -20.03
C LEU A 16 23.38 19.30 -20.12
N CYS A 17 22.06 19.29 -20.31
CA CYS A 17 21.26 18.07 -20.53
C CYS A 17 20.94 17.76 -22.00
N SER A 18 21.38 18.58 -22.95
CA SER A 18 21.35 18.24 -24.38
C SER A 18 22.70 17.69 -24.84
N ALA A 19 23.18 16.63 -24.18
CA ALA A 19 24.06 15.73 -24.91
C ALA A 19 23.22 15.19 -26.08
N PRO A 20 23.68 15.30 -27.34
CA PRO A 20 22.98 14.65 -28.44
C PRO A 20 22.78 13.19 -28.03
N PRO A 21 21.56 12.63 -28.14
CA PRO A 21 21.38 11.21 -27.85
C PRO A 21 22.45 10.49 -28.66
N CYS A 22 23.31 9.71 -28.00
CA CYS A 22 24.19 8.81 -28.72
C CYS A 22 23.26 8.00 -29.64
N LEU A 23 23.34 8.27 -30.94
CA LEU A 23 22.60 7.58 -31.97
C LEU A 23 23.16 6.16 -32.02
N PHE A 24 22.73 5.31 -31.10
CA PHE A 24 22.99 3.90 -31.16
C PHE A 24 22.23 3.33 -32.35
N ALA A 25 22.87 2.47 -33.13
CA ALA A 25 22.25 1.82 -34.26
C ALA A 25 21.13 0.88 -33.78
N GLN A 26 19.90 1.39 -33.75
CA GLN A 26 18.70 0.61 -33.46
C GLN A 26 18.12 0.09 -34.77
N SER A 27 18.30 -1.21 -35.04
CA SER A 27 17.60 -1.87 -36.14
C SER A 27 16.16 -2.18 -35.73
N SER A 28 15.22 -1.88 -36.62
CA SER A 28 13.80 -2.19 -36.47
C SER A 28 13.42 -3.30 -37.45
N PHE A 29 12.65 -4.26 -36.95
CA PHE A 29 12.14 -5.39 -37.70
C PHE A 29 10.62 -5.47 -37.57
N TYR A 30 9.94 -6.06 -38.54
CA TYR A 30 8.48 -6.05 -38.61
C TYR A 30 7.90 -7.44 -38.88
N VAL A 31 6.86 -7.80 -38.14
CA VAL A 31 6.10 -9.05 -38.30
C VAL A 31 4.62 -8.73 -38.44
N ASP A 32 3.99 -9.33 -39.44
CA ASP A 32 2.56 -9.26 -39.71
C ASP A 32 2.10 -10.68 -40.08
N GLY A 33 1.32 -11.30 -39.20
CA GLY A 33 0.81 -12.66 -39.37
C GLY A 33 -0.20 -12.82 -40.51
N GLN A 34 -0.78 -11.72 -41.02
CA GLN A 34 -1.74 -11.74 -42.12
C GLN A 34 -1.07 -11.50 -43.48
N SER A 35 -0.23 -10.47 -43.59
CA SER A 35 0.37 -10.02 -44.85
C SER A 35 1.83 -10.44 -45.04
N GLY A 36 2.50 -10.87 -43.97
CA GLY A 36 3.91 -11.22 -43.99
C GLY A 36 4.24 -12.54 -44.66
N LEU A 37 5.51 -12.70 -45.01
CA LEU A 37 6.08 -13.91 -45.60
C LEU A 37 7.43 -14.25 -44.93
N ASP A 38 7.59 -15.50 -44.50
CA ASP A 38 8.80 -16.00 -43.84
C ASP A 38 9.89 -16.39 -44.85
N VAL A 39 10.40 -15.39 -45.58
CA VAL A 39 11.48 -15.56 -46.55
C VAL A 39 12.68 -14.65 -46.22
N PRO A 40 13.91 -15.03 -46.58
CA PRO A 40 15.05 -14.12 -46.48
C PRO A 40 14.80 -12.82 -47.25
N GLY A 41 15.17 -11.67 -46.69
CA GLY A 41 14.98 -10.35 -47.32
C GLY A 41 13.77 -9.56 -46.81
N ASN A 42 12.77 -10.23 -46.24
CA ASN A 42 11.67 -9.58 -45.52
C ASN A 42 12.11 -9.15 -44.11
N GLY A 43 11.19 -8.53 -43.36
CA GLY A 43 11.34 -8.13 -41.97
C GLY A 43 11.95 -6.76 -41.76
N SER A 44 12.60 -6.17 -42.77
CA SER A 44 13.29 -4.87 -42.66
C SER A 44 12.36 -3.65 -42.79
N SER A 45 11.10 -3.85 -43.20
CA SER A 45 10.10 -2.77 -43.33
C SER A 45 8.67 -3.28 -43.13
N THR A 46 7.75 -2.36 -42.87
CA THR A 46 6.31 -2.65 -42.80
C THR A 46 5.70 -3.08 -44.16
N ALA A 47 6.36 -2.78 -45.28
CA ALA A 47 5.90 -3.17 -46.62
C ALA A 47 6.28 -4.60 -47.00
N ALA A 48 7.28 -5.17 -46.33
CA ALA A 48 7.72 -6.55 -46.52
C ALA A 48 7.97 -7.22 -45.16
N PRO A 49 6.95 -7.38 -44.30
CA PRO A 49 7.12 -7.96 -42.97
C PRO A 49 7.34 -9.47 -43.06
N TRP A 50 7.92 -10.04 -42.00
CA TRP A 50 7.86 -11.49 -41.77
C TRP A 50 6.47 -11.92 -41.31
N LYS A 51 6.15 -13.20 -41.46
CA LYS A 51 4.84 -13.75 -41.09
C LYS A 51 4.80 -14.20 -39.63
N THR A 52 5.86 -14.86 -39.16
CA THR A 52 5.93 -15.41 -37.80
C THR A 52 7.04 -14.76 -36.98
N ILE A 53 6.79 -14.67 -35.68
CA ILE A 53 7.70 -14.15 -34.68
C ILE A 53 8.86 -15.13 -34.48
N SER A 54 8.59 -16.43 -34.44
CA SER A 54 9.61 -17.48 -34.33
C SER A 54 10.60 -17.43 -35.50
N TYR A 55 10.13 -17.23 -36.73
CA TYR A 55 11.01 -17.01 -37.87
C TYR A 55 11.84 -15.73 -37.70
N ALA A 56 11.22 -14.61 -37.34
CA ALA A 56 11.92 -13.34 -37.12
C ALA A 56 13.05 -13.48 -36.08
N LEU A 57 12.77 -14.08 -34.92
CA LEU A 57 13.76 -14.32 -33.87
C LEU A 57 14.90 -15.23 -34.36
N SER A 58 14.65 -16.19 -35.25
CA SER A 58 15.72 -17.01 -35.83
C SER A 58 16.65 -16.25 -36.80
N ARG A 59 16.21 -15.10 -37.32
CA ARG A 59 16.94 -14.28 -38.31
C ARG A 59 17.65 -13.07 -37.71
N ILE A 60 17.19 -12.59 -36.56
CA ILE A 60 17.80 -11.46 -35.88
C ILE A 60 19.07 -11.92 -35.18
N THR A 61 20.21 -11.36 -35.58
CA THR A 61 21.45 -11.50 -34.82
C THR A 61 21.42 -10.51 -33.65
N PRO A 62 21.45 -10.96 -32.39
CA PRO A 62 21.52 -10.08 -31.24
C PRO A 62 22.73 -9.14 -31.31
N PRO A 63 22.58 -7.84 -31.02
CA PRO A 63 23.73 -6.97 -30.94
C PRO A 63 24.57 -7.34 -29.72
N THR A 64 25.90 -7.40 -29.89
CA THR A 64 26.84 -7.77 -28.83
C THR A 64 27.05 -6.65 -27.80
N GLN A 65 26.81 -5.39 -28.19
CA GLN A 65 26.94 -4.24 -27.30
C GLN A 65 25.73 -4.10 -26.39
N VAL A 66 25.96 -3.99 -25.09
CA VAL A 66 24.94 -3.83 -24.03
C VAL A 66 24.00 -2.64 -24.31
N GLN A 67 24.45 -1.59 -24.98
CA GLN A 67 23.65 -0.37 -25.25
C GLN A 67 22.85 -0.43 -26.55
N SER A 68 23.06 -1.43 -27.40
CA SER A 68 22.33 -1.58 -28.65
C SER A 68 21.16 -2.53 -28.46
N VAL A 69 19.95 -2.10 -28.82
CA VAL A 69 18.73 -2.93 -28.74
C VAL A 69 18.11 -3.01 -30.12
N HIS A 70 17.78 -4.22 -30.58
CA HIS A 70 16.96 -4.42 -31.76
C HIS A 70 15.49 -4.46 -31.38
N THR A 71 14.64 -3.92 -32.24
CA THR A 71 13.20 -3.83 -31.96
C THR A 71 12.42 -4.63 -32.99
N LEU A 72 11.63 -5.60 -32.53
CA LEU A 72 10.71 -6.37 -33.34
C LEU A 72 9.29 -5.85 -33.13
N HIS A 73 8.75 -5.19 -34.15
CA HIS A 73 7.40 -4.64 -34.16
C HIS A 73 6.41 -5.70 -34.65
N LEU A 74 5.34 -5.91 -33.88
CA LEU A 74 4.24 -6.80 -34.22
C LEU A 74 3.03 -5.99 -34.67
N ALA A 75 2.43 -6.41 -35.79
CA ALA A 75 1.19 -5.85 -36.28
C ALA A 75 0.07 -5.99 -35.24
N GLY A 76 -0.68 -4.90 -35.07
CA GLY A 76 -1.75 -4.81 -34.09
C GLY A 76 -3.03 -5.54 -34.49
N GLY A 77 -3.81 -5.98 -33.50
CA GLY A 77 -5.11 -6.62 -33.74
C GLY A 77 -5.01 -8.00 -34.37
N GLN A 78 -3.81 -8.57 -34.46
CA GLN A 78 -3.57 -9.88 -35.02
C GLN A 78 -3.38 -10.92 -33.92
N VAL A 79 -3.78 -12.15 -34.24
CA VAL A 79 -3.54 -13.33 -33.40
C VAL A 79 -2.39 -14.13 -34.01
N TYR A 80 -1.31 -14.26 -33.25
CA TYR A 80 -0.15 -15.10 -33.54
C TYR A 80 -0.35 -16.45 -32.84
N SER A 81 -0.64 -17.49 -33.62
CA SER A 81 -0.93 -18.84 -33.12
C SER A 81 -0.56 -19.90 -34.17
N PRO A 82 -0.38 -21.17 -33.76
CA PRO A 82 -0.22 -22.26 -34.72
C PRO A 82 -1.38 -22.35 -35.72
N ALA A 83 -2.59 -21.97 -35.30
CA ALA A 83 -3.80 -22.07 -36.12
C ALA A 83 -4.01 -20.89 -37.08
N THR A 84 -3.50 -19.71 -36.78
CA THR A 84 -3.80 -18.47 -37.53
C THR A 84 -2.72 -18.13 -38.56
N ASN A 85 -1.46 -18.11 -38.16
CA ASN A 85 -0.34 -17.75 -39.02
C ASN A 85 0.75 -18.83 -39.08
N GLY A 86 0.59 -19.93 -38.34
CA GLY A 86 1.59 -21.00 -38.23
C GLY A 86 2.68 -20.71 -37.20
N GLU A 87 2.44 -19.79 -36.25
CA GLU A 87 3.40 -19.48 -35.19
C GLU A 87 3.78 -20.73 -34.39
N SER A 88 5.02 -20.77 -33.90
CA SER A 88 5.50 -21.83 -33.02
C SER A 88 5.80 -21.30 -31.61
N PHE A 89 5.48 -22.09 -30.60
CA PHE A 89 5.67 -21.76 -29.18
C PHE A 89 6.46 -22.86 -28.46
N PRO A 90 7.23 -22.52 -27.41
CA PRO A 90 7.43 -21.18 -26.85
C PRO A 90 8.31 -20.27 -27.71
N LEU A 91 8.10 -18.96 -27.63
CA LEU A 91 9.03 -17.96 -28.17
C LEU A 91 10.24 -17.81 -27.23
N THR A 92 11.42 -18.21 -27.68
CA THR A 92 12.66 -18.02 -26.93
C THR A 92 13.21 -16.61 -27.15
N MET A 93 13.19 -15.78 -26.11
CA MET A 93 13.64 -14.39 -26.22
C MET A 93 15.15 -14.30 -26.42
N LEU A 94 15.56 -13.44 -27.34
CA LEU A 94 16.96 -13.13 -27.58
C LEU A 94 17.46 -12.02 -26.65
N TYR A 95 18.75 -12.06 -26.32
CA TYR A 95 19.43 -10.95 -25.66
C TYR A 95 19.34 -9.69 -26.52
N ASN A 96 19.17 -8.51 -25.90
CA ASN A 96 19.10 -7.22 -26.59
C ASN A 96 18.03 -7.11 -27.70
N VAL A 97 16.93 -7.87 -27.61
CA VAL A 97 15.79 -7.75 -28.52
C VAL A 97 14.53 -7.37 -27.74
N ALA A 98 13.88 -6.29 -28.16
CA ALA A 98 12.58 -5.86 -27.67
C ALA A 98 11.45 -6.37 -28.60
N LEU A 99 10.32 -6.77 -28.02
CA LEU A 99 9.12 -7.20 -28.72
C LEU A 99 7.99 -6.20 -28.45
N LEU A 100 7.60 -5.43 -29.47
CA LEU A 100 6.63 -4.35 -29.32
C LEU A 100 5.39 -4.62 -30.17
N GLY A 101 4.24 -4.83 -29.53
CA GLY A 101 2.95 -4.76 -30.19
C GLY A 101 2.57 -3.32 -30.56
N SER A 102 1.53 -3.19 -31.37
CA SER A 102 0.94 -1.88 -31.68
C SER A 102 0.29 -1.24 -30.44
N SER A 103 -0.33 -0.06 -30.58
CA SER A 103 -0.92 0.69 -29.47
C SER A 103 -1.92 -0.11 -28.60
N THR A 104 -2.30 0.44 -27.44
CA THR A 104 -3.20 -0.17 -26.44
C THR A 104 -4.52 -0.72 -27.01
N SER A 105 -5.09 -0.06 -28.03
CA SER A 105 -6.38 -0.43 -28.61
C SER A 105 -6.35 -1.65 -29.54
N SER A 106 -5.15 -2.08 -29.97
CA SER A 106 -4.97 -3.14 -30.97
C SER A 106 -3.72 -3.96 -30.65
N ARG A 107 -3.60 -4.50 -29.44
CA ARG A 107 -2.44 -5.32 -29.04
C ARG A 107 -2.24 -6.51 -29.99
N ALA A 108 -1.00 -6.94 -30.15
CA ALA A 108 -0.69 -8.22 -30.77
C ALA A 108 -1.02 -9.34 -29.78
N ILE A 109 -1.78 -10.35 -30.21
CA ILE A 109 -2.25 -11.44 -29.35
C ILE A 109 -1.38 -12.67 -29.59
N LEU A 110 -0.66 -13.13 -28.58
CA LEU A 110 0.07 -14.39 -28.55
C LEU A 110 -0.86 -15.47 -27.97
N SER A 111 -1.19 -16.48 -28.78
CA SER A 111 -2.14 -17.53 -28.40
C SER A 111 -1.53 -18.92 -28.62
N PRO A 112 -0.61 -19.37 -27.74
CA PRO A 112 -0.10 -20.75 -27.76
C PRO A 112 -1.20 -21.76 -27.41
N ARG A 113 -0.87 -23.06 -27.47
CA ARG A 113 -1.76 -24.08 -26.90
C ARG A 113 -1.73 -24.03 -25.36
N SER A 114 -2.78 -24.55 -24.73
CA SER A 114 -2.92 -24.53 -23.26
C SER A 114 -1.90 -25.37 -22.50
N SER A 115 -1.13 -26.22 -23.17
CA SER A 115 -0.02 -27.00 -22.63
C SER A 115 1.35 -26.39 -22.91
N GLU A 116 1.40 -25.21 -23.53
CA GLU A 116 2.64 -24.56 -23.95
C GLU A 116 2.83 -23.24 -23.21
N SER A 117 4.08 -22.84 -22.98
CA SER A 117 4.41 -21.48 -22.56
C SER A 117 4.40 -20.55 -23.76
N ALA A 118 3.94 -19.30 -23.62
CA ALA A 118 4.02 -18.35 -24.73
C ALA A 118 5.45 -17.83 -24.92
N ILE A 119 6.12 -17.46 -23.83
CA ILE A 119 7.45 -16.84 -23.87
C ILE A 119 8.38 -17.57 -22.90
N VAL A 120 9.60 -17.86 -23.34
CA VAL A 120 10.66 -18.46 -22.51
C VAL A 120 11.93 -17.62 -22.59
N PHE A 121 12.54 -17.40 -21.44
CA PHE A 121 13.88 -16.84 -21.33
C PHE A 121 14.87 -17.98 -21.09
N ASP A 122 15.90 -18.08 -21.93
CA ASP A 122 16.89 -19.13 -21.83
C ASP A 122 17.69 -19.02 -20.52
N ARG A 123 17.82 -20.12 -19.77
CA ARG A 123 18.43 -20.10 -18.43
C ARG A 123 19.94 -19.88 -18.45
N GLY A 124 20.58 -20.05 -19.61
CA GLY A 124 22.01 -19.80 -19.81
C GLY A 124 22.32 -18.37 -20.26
N THR A 125 21.30 -17.54 -20.51
CA THR A 125 21.45 -16.22 -21.11
C THR A 125 21.19 -15.12 -20.10
N ILE A 126 22.12 -14.16 -19.98
CA ILE A 126 21.92 -12.97 -19.15
C ILE A 126 20.97 -12.02 -19.87
N TYR A 127 19.89 -11.61 -19.20
CA TYR A 127 18.98 -10.58 -19.72
C TYR A 127 19.04 -9.36 -18.80
N ASN A 128 19.58 -8.23 -19.26
CA ASN A 128 19.59 -7.01 -18.44
C ASN A 128 18.32 -6.16 -18.67
N ARG A 129 18.11 -5.24 -17.73
CA ARG A 129 17.00 -4.29 -17.75
C ARG A 129 17.08 -3.40 -19.00
N ASN A 130 15.92 -3.04 -19.55
CA ASN A 130 15.72 -2.26 -20.79
C ASN A 130 16.16 -2.92 -22.10
N GLN A 131 17.06 -3.90 -22.06
CA GLN A 131 17.54 -4.62 -23.25
C GLN A 131 16.53 -5.61 -23.81
N VAL A 132 15.73 -6.23 -22.94
CA VAL A 132 14.62 -7.09 -23.33
C VAL A 132 13.35 -6.52 -22.76
N THR A 133 12.64 -5.80 -23.62
CA THR A 133 11.37 -5.15 -23.31
C THR A 133 10.27 -5.78 -24.13
N LEU A 134 9.21 -6.23 -23.46
CA LEU A 134 7.97 -6.70 -24.07
C LEU A 134 6.90 -5.65 -23.79
N ARG A 135 6.29 -5.13 -24.84
CA ARG A 135 5.35 -4.00 -24.70
C ARG A 135 4.11 -4.18 -25.55
N ASN A 136 2.95 -3.80 -25.00
CA ASN A 136 1.66 -3.79 -25.69
C ASN A 136 1.28 -5.16 -26.29
N LEU A 137 1.57 -6.24 -25.56
CA LEU A 137 1.24 -7.60 -25.96
C LEU A 137 0.05 -8.11 -25.16
N GLU A 138 -0.73 -9.00 -25.75
CA GLU A 138 -1.73 -9.78 -25.03
C GLU A 138 -1.40 -11.27 -25.17
N ILE A 139 -1.34 -12.00 -24.08
CA ILE A 139 -0.96 -13.40 -24.03
C ILE A 139 -2.16 -14.19 -23.50
N ARG A 140 -2.73 -15.07 -24.31
CA ARG A 140 -4.00 -15.77 -24.02
C ARG A 140 -3.84 -17.28 -23.94
N GLY A 141 -4.49 -17.89 -22.94
CA GLY A 141 -4.77 -19.34 -22.93
C GLY A 141 -3.58 -20.27 -22.80
N ALA A 142 -2.36 -19.76 -22.57
CA ALA A 142 -1.14 -20.54 -22.39
C ALA A 142 -1.15 -21.38 -21.10
N GLN A 143 -0.25 -22.37 -20.99
CA GLN A 143 0.06 -22.94 -19.67
C GLN A 143 0.69 -21.87 -18.77
N VAL A 144 1.72 -21.20 -19.29
CA VAL A 144 2.42 -20.08 -18.66
C VAL A 144 2.58 -18.96 -19.68
N GLY A 145 2.27 -17.71 -19.32
CA GLY A 145 2.43 -16.60 -20.25
C GLY A 145 3.91 -16.29 -20.52
N ALA A 146 4.71 -16.09 -19.47
CA ALA A 146 6.16 -15.99 -19.59
C ALA A 146 6.89 -16.83 -18.53
N LEU A 147 7.87 -17.63 -18.95
CA LEU A 147 8.71 -18.47 -18.09
C LEU A 147 10.15 -17.95 -18.08
N MET A 148 10.70 -17.72 -16.88
CA MET A 148 12.08 -17.25 -16.69
C MET A 148 12.72 -17.83 -15.42
N GLY A 149 13.97 -17.46 -15.16
CA GLY A 149 14.79 -17.93 -14.04
C GLY A 149 16.15 -18.42 -14.52
N GLY A 150 17.22 -17.87 -13.97
CA GLY A 150 18.59 -18.14 -14.39
C GLY A 150 19.16 -19.42 -13.78
N ASN A 151 20.17 -19.98 -14.45
CA ASN A 151 21.11 -20.89 -13.81
C ASN A 151 22.09 -20.10 -12.90
N PRO A 152 22.84 -20.76 -12.01
CA PRO A 152 23.92 -20.12 -11.26
C PRO A 152 24.81 -19.21 -12.11
N GLY A 153 25.03 -17.97 -11.66
CA GLY A 153 25.77 -16.94 -12.40
C GLY A 153 24.98 -16.16 -13.46
N ILE A 154 23.70 -16.50 -13.71
CA ILE A 154 22.86 -15.87 -14.72
C ILE A 154 21.75 -15.04 -14.07
N ARG A 155 21.51 -13.82 -14.58
CA ARG A 155 20.43 -12.92 -14.11
C ARG A 155 19.38 -12.67 -15.17
N HIS A 156 18.11 -12.64 -14.78
CA HIS A 156 17.00 -12.31 -15.67
C HIS A 156 16.31 -11.03 -15.18
N ARG A 157 16.40 -9.96 -15.98
CA ARG A 157 15.80 -8.65 -15.68
C ARG A 157 14.91 -8.10 -16.80
N PRO A 158 14.07 -8.91 -17.47
CA PRO A 158 13.22 -8.42 -18.55
C PRO A 158 12.22 -7.37 -18.06
N ARG A 159 11.75 -6.52 -18.97
CA ARG A 159 10.70 -5.53 -18.71
C ARG A 159 9.44 -5.91 -19.47
N PHE A 160 8.32 -6.03 -18.77
CA PHE A 160 6.99 -6.12 -19.33
C PHE A 160 6.28 -4.80 -19.10
N TRP A 161 5.72 -4.23 -20.17
CA TRP A 161 5.08 -2.93 -20.11
C TRP A 161 3.75 -2.96 -20.86
N ASN A 162 2.66 -2.69 -20.16
CA ASN A 162 1.34 -2.59 -20.78
C ASN A 162 0.94 -3.89 -21.52
N CYS A 163 1.33 -5.02 -20.91
CA CYS A 163 1.01 -6.35 -21.37
C CYS A 163 -0.25 -6.88 -20.65
N VAL A 164 -0.99 -7.76 -21.32
CA VAL A 164 -2.15 -8.47 -20.77
C VAL A 164 -1.83 -9.96 -20.72
N PHE A 165 -2.04 -10.58 -19.57
CA PHE A 165 -1.92 -12.01 -19.33
C PHE A 165 -3.31 -12.55 -18.97
N ASP A 166 -3.93 -13.28 -19.91
CA ASP A 166 -5.34 -13.66 -19.83
C ASP A 166 -5.53 -15.19 -19.93
N GLY A 167 -6.06 -15.80 -18.87
CA GLY A 167 -6.51 -17.19 -18.90
C GLY A 167 -5.39 -18.24 -18.94
N GLN A 168 -4.27 -17.99 -18.27
CA GLN A 168 -3.20 -18.99 -18.12
C GLN A 168 -3.59 -20.09 -17.14
N ALA A 169 -3.25 -21.34 -17.48
CA ALA A 169 -3.61 -22.51 -16.69
C ALA A 169 -2.74 -22.67 -15.42
N GLN A 170 -1.49 -22.20 -15.44
CA GLN A 170 -0.56 -22.34 -14.33
C GLN A 170 -0.10 -21.00 -13.74
N ALA A 171 0.28 -20.03 -14.57
CA ALA A 171 0.59 -18.67 -14.12
C ALA A 171 0.62 -17.68 -15.29
N GLY A 172 0.25 -16.43 -15.08
CA GLY A 172 0.52 -15.37 -16.06
C GLY A 172 2.02 -15.25 -16.34
N VAL A 173 2.82 -15.17 -15.28
CA VAL A 173 4.29 -15.21 -15.34
C VAL A 173 4.82 -16.19 -14.29
N ARG A 174 5.80 -17.00 -14.68
CA ARG A 174 6.50 -17.92 -13.79
C ARG A 174 8.00 -17.62 -13.75
N ILE A 175 8.56 -17.45 -12.56
CA ILE A 175 9.99 -17.24 -12.32
C ILE A 175 10.50 -18.44 -11.51
N ASP A 176 11.31 -19.31 -12.13
CA ASP A 176 11.93 -20.46 -11.49
C ASP A 176 13.44 -20.21 -11.32
N GLU A 177 13.83 -19.36 -10.37
CA GLU A 177 15.23 -18.94 -10.19
C GLU A 177 16.06 -20.02 -9.51
N ARG A 178 17.21 -20.35 -10.11
CA ARG A 178 18.14 -21.35 -9.58
C ARG A 178 19.53 -20.79 -9.33
N GLY A 179 19.79 -19.57 -9.76
CA GLY A 179 21.07 -18.92 -9.65
C GLY A 179 21.16 -17.90 -8.54
N ASN A 180 22.39 -17.67 -8.10
CA ASN A 180 22.74 -16.71 -7.04
C ASN A 180 22.85 -15.25 -7.53
N GLN A 181 22.42 -14.98 -8.77
CA GLN A 181 22.33 -13.62 -9.29
C GLN A 181 20.88 -13.14 -9.20
N ILE A 182 20.71 -11.83 -9.09
CA ILE A 182 19.38 -11.24 -8.95
C ILE A 182 18.53 -11.43 -10.20
N THR A 183 17.35 -12.03 -10.03
CA THR A 183 16.27 -12.03 -11.00
C THR A 183 15.15 -11.12 -10.52
N ASP A 184 15.11 -9.92 -11.11
CA ASP A 184 14.22 -8.80 -10.79
C ASP A 184 13.52 -8.28 -12.05
N PRO A 185 12.68 -9.10 -12.71
CA PRO A 185 11.87 -8.63 -13.83
C PRO A 185 10.97 -7.49 -13.39
N ARG A 186 10.76 -6.52 -14.29
CA ARG A 186 9.88 -5.37 -14.03
C ARG A 186 8.57 -5.52 -14.79
N PHE A 187 7.46 -5.37 -14.09
CA PHE A 187 6.11 -5.32 -14.62
C PHE A 187 5.56 -3.93 -14.38
N PHE A 188 5.19 -3.24 -15.45
CA PHE A 188 4.67 -1.90 -15.39
C PHE A 188 3.37 -1.81 -16.20
N GLN A 189 2.28 -1.38 -15.58
CA GLN A 189 0.96 -1.27 -16.24
C GLN A 189 0.46 -2.58 -16.87
N CYS A 190 0.81 -3.72 -16.28
CA CYS A 190 0.40 -5.01 -16.79
C CYS A 190 -0.94 -5.45 -16.19
N ILE A 191 -1.75 -6.17 -16.95
CA ILE A 191 -3.03 -6.72 -16.51
C ILE A 191 -2.92 -8.24 -16.46
N PHE A 192 -3.31 -8.84 -15.34
CA PHE A 192 -3.36 -10.27 -15.11
C PHE A 192 -4.80 -10.65 -14.77
N ARG A 193 -5.47 -11.43 -15.64
CA ARG A 193 -6.88 -11.79 -15.45
C ARG A 193 -7.20 -13.19 -15.93
N GLY A 194 -8.32 -13.74 -15.46
CA GLY A 194 -8.84 -15.03 -15.94
C GLY A 194 -8.01 -16.26 -15.54
N ASN A 195 -6.95 -16.10 -14.74
CA ASN A 195 -6.08 -17.18 -14.27
C ASN A 195 -6.74 -17.96 -13.12
N THR A 196 -7.89 -18.59 -13.39
CA THR A 196 -8.73 -19.20 -12.34
C THR A 196 -7.96 -20.29 -11.59
N GLY A 197 -7.70 -20.07 -10.30
CA GLY A 197 -6.90 -20.96 -9.45
C GLY A 197 -5.38 -20.86 -9.63
N ALA A 198 -4.90 -20.19 -10.67
CA ALA A 198 -3.49 -19.94 -10.96
C ALA A 198 -3.07 -18.52 -10.52
N PRO A 199 -1.82 -18.31 -10.07
CA PRO A 199 -1.33 -16.98 -9.77
C PRO A 199 -1.16 -16.09 -11.02
N GLY A 200 -1.31 -14.77 -10.86
CA GLY A 200 -0.89 -13.81 -11.89
C GLY A 200 0.63 -13.87 -12.11
N ILE A 201 1.39 -13.75 -11.02
CA ILE A 201 2.85 -13.94 -10.99
C ILE A 201 3.21 -15.01 -9.96
N ASP A 202 3.91 -16.06 -10.38
CA ASP A 202 4.43 -17.14 -9.54
C ASP A 202 5.97 -17.10 -9.51
N ALA A 203 6.55 -16.62 -8.43
CA ALA A 203 7.97 -16.41 -8.26
C ALA A 203 8.56 -17.39 -7.24
N PHE A 204 9.53 -18.19 -7.68
CA PHE A 204 10.18 -19.22 -6.90
C PHE A 204 11.68 -19.00 -6.85
N ALA A 205 12.21 -19.02 -5.63
CA ALA A 205 13.59 -19.39 -5.41
C ALA A 205 13.69 -20.92 -5.25
N GLN A 206 14.26 -21.59 -6.25
CA GLN A 206 14.46 -23.05 -6.26
C GLN A 206 15.90 -23.44 -5.94
N GLY A 207 16.88 -22.64 -6.39
CA GLY A 207 18.30 -22.89 -6.15
C GLY A 207 18.76 -22.31 -4.81
N ASP A 208 19.81 -22.88 -4.26
CA ASP A 208 20.44 -22.36 -3.05
C ASP A 208 21.05 -20.98 -3.33
N ASN A 209 20.79 -20.04 -2.42
CA ASN A 209 21.13 -18.62 -2.54
C ASN A 209 20.46 -17.92 -3.73
N ALA A 210 19.33 -18.44 -4.22
CA ALA A 210 18.61 -17.77 -5.30
C ALA A 210 18.11 -16.40 -4.86
N VAL A 211 18.10 -15.43 -5.78
CA VAL A 211 17.67 -14.05 -5.48
C VAL A 211 16.52 -13.66 -6.41
N VAL A 212 15.30 -13.60 -5.88
CA VAL A 212 14.07 -13.34 -6.65
C VAL A 212 13.36 -12.11 -6.12
N ARG A 213 13.36 -11.03 -6.91
CA ARG A 213 12.85 -9.72 -6.49
C ARG A 213 12.11 -9.00 -7.61
N PRO A 214 10.96 -9.51 -8.10
CA PRO A 214 10.16 -8.80 -9.08
C PRO A 214 9.80 -7.38 -8.62
N ASP A 215 9.77 -6.46 -9.59
CA ASP A 215 9.41 -5.05 -9.45
C ASP A 215 8.07 -4.85 -10.16
N ILE A 216 6.99 -4.66 -9.40
CA ILE A 216 5.62 -4.69 -9.89
C ILE A 216 4.96 -3.36 -9.57
N GLU A 217 4.66 -2.60 -10.61
CA GLU A 217 4.16 -1.23 -10.48
C GLU A 217 2.98 -1.01 -11.42
N GLU A 218 1.92 -0.35 -10.93
CA GLU A 218 0.75 0.02 -11.74
C GLU A 218 0.03 -1.19 -12.39
N CYS A 219 0.14 -2.37 -11.80
CA CYS A 219 -0.45 -3.58 -12.37
C CYS A 219 -1.86 -3.86 -11.82
N GLU A 220 -2.67 -4.56 -12.62
CA GLU A 220 -4.00 -5.02 -12.23
C GLU A 220 -4.03 -6.56 -12.17
N PHE A 221 -4.59 -7.11 -11.09
CA PHE A 221 -4.76 -8.55 -10.86
C PHE A 221 -6.22 -8.85 -10.55
N THR A 222 -6.95 -9.46 -11.48
CA THR A 222 -8.39 -9.67 -11.37
C THR A 222 -8.78 -11.14 -11.53
N GLY A 223 -9.42 -11.71 -10.51
CA GLY A 223 -9.98 -13.07 -10.55
C GLY A 223 -8.93 -14.19 -10.73
N SER A 224 -7.70 -13.96 -10.30
CA SER A 224 -6.66 -15.00 -10.30
C SER A 224 -6.75 -15.83 -9.02
N GLY A 225 -6.10 -17.00 -8.98
CA GLY A 225 -5.88 -17.73 -7.74
C GLY A 225 -5.21 -16.83 -6.70
N ARG A 226 -3.94 -16.50 -6.88
CA ARG A 226 -3.26 -15.44 -6.12
C ARG A 226 -2.88 -14.32 -7.10
N GLY A 227 -2.89 -13.06 -6.70
CA GLY A 227 -2.38 -12.00 -7.58
C GLY A 227 -0.89 -12.23 -7.83
N ILE A 228 -0.12 -12.16 -6.74
CA ILE A 228 1.31 -12.43 -6.71
C ILE A 228 1.59 -13.52 -5.68
N GLN A 229 2.41 -14.48 -6.05
CA GLN A 229 2.91 -15.51 -5.17
C GLN A 229 4.44 -15.54 -5.22
N ILE A 230 5.08 -15.34 -4.07
CA ILE A 230 6.52 -15.43 -3.91
C ILE A 230 6.82 -16.54 -2.91
N ARG A 231 7.68 -17.48 -3.29
CA ARG A 231 8.02 -18.64 -2.46
C ARG A 231 9.51 -18.90 -2.46
N ASP A 232 10.05 -19.18 -1.29
CA ASP A 232 11.31 -19.89 -1.19
C ASP A 232 11.04 -21.39 -1.05
N THR A 233 11.61 -22.17 -1.97
CA THR A 233 11.57 -23.63 -1.99
C THR A 233 12.96 -24.26 -1.95
N SER A 234 13.99 -23.45 -1.76
CA SER A 234 15.39 -23.87 -1.78
C SER A 234 15.77 -24.71 -0.54
N GLY A 235 16.77 -25.57 -0.72
CA GLY A 235 17.24 -26.50 0.30
C GLY A 235 18.17 -25.85 1.32
N ALA A 236 18.95 -24.86 0.90
CA ALA A 236 19.87 -24.14 1.78
C ALA A 236 19.40 -22.73 2.14
N GLY A 237 18.43 -22.15 1.42
CA GLY A 237 17.93 -20.80 1.67
C GLY A 237 18.14 -19.83 0.53
N SER A 238 17.24 -18.86 0.38
CA SER A 238 17.26 -17.86 -0.68
C SER A 238 16.84 -16.47 -0.20
N ASP A 239 17.02 -15.49 -1.08
CA ASP A 239 16.58 -14.11 -0.93
C ASP A 239 15.34 -13.89 -1.80
N VAL A 240 14.16 -13.92 -1.18
CA VAL A 240 12.88 -13.75 -1.87
C VAL A 240 12.24 -12.45 -1.48
N GLY A 241 11.57 -11.79 -2.43
CA GLY A 241 11.05 -10.47 -2.15
C GLY A 241 10.54 -9.74 -3.38
N GLY A 242 10.58 -8.41 -3.31
CA GLY A 242 10.19 -7.55 -4.40
C GLY A 242 9.53 -6.27 -3.93
N ILE A 243 9.15 -5.46 -4.90
CA ILE A 243 8.37 -4.24 -4.68
C ILE A 243 7.03 -4.41 -5.40
N VAL A 244 5.94 -4.12 -4.70
CA VAL A 244 4.59 -4.04 -5.26
C VAL A 244 4.06 -2.65 -4.96
N ALA A 245 3.91 -1.82 -5.97
CA ALA A 245 3.46 -0.44 -5.81
C ALA A 245 2.31 -0.09 -6.74
N TYR A 246 1.39 0.76 -6.27
CA TYR A 246 0.32 1.33 -7.11
C TYR A 246 -0.46 0.26 -7.87
N SER A 247 -0.66 -0.91 -7.28
CA SER A 247 -1.26 -2.05 -7.97
C SER A 247 -2.63 -2.38 -7.40
N THR A 248 -3.51 -2.92 -8.25
CA THR A 248 -4.90 -3.24 -7.90
C THR A 248 -5.10 -4.75 -7.90
N PHE A 249 -5.72 -5.27 -6.86
CA PHE A 249 -6.02 -6.68 -6.68
C PHE A 249 -7.52 -6.84 -6.43
N GLN A 250 -8.24 -7.54 -7.31
CA GLN A 250 -9.67 -7.76 -7.19
C GLN A 250 -10.04 -9.24 -7.29
N GLY A 251 -10.74 -9.76 -6.28
CA GLY A 251 -11.31 -11.11 -6.33
C GLY A 251 -10.30 -12.25 -6.34
N ASN A 252 -9.09 -12.02 -5.80
CA ASN A 252 -8.05 -13.05 -5.70
C ASN A 252 -8.17 -13.83 -4.37
N THR A 253 -7.78 -15.11 -4.31
CA THR A 253 -7.71 -15.83 -3.01
C THR A 253 -6.70 -15.19 -2.06
N ALA A 254 -5.61 -14.63 -2.60
CA ALA A 254 -4.80 -13.63 -1.92
C ALA A 254 -4.28 -12.60 -2.94
N GLY A 255 -4.22 -11.32 -2.58
CA GLY A 255 -3.61 -10.30 -3.43
C GLY A 255 -2.10 -10.53 -3.57
N VAL A 256 -1.38 -10.41 -2.46
CA VAL A 256 0.04 -10.78 -2.36
C VAL A 256 0.21 -11.91 -1.36
N PHE A 257 0.89 -12.97 -1.77
CA PHE A 257 1.25 -14.10 -0.92
C PHE A 257 2.76 -14.29 -0.89
N LEU A 258 3.35 -14.25 0.30
CA LEU A 258 4.75 -14.57 0.53
C LEU A 258 4.83 -15.82 1.41
N LEU A 259 5.58 -16.83 0.97
CA LEU A 259 5.97 -17.96 1.80
C LEU A 259 7.49 -17.96 1.95
N SER A 260 7.96 -17.63 3.16
CA SER A 260 9.33 -17.85 3.56
C SER A 260 9.52 -19.35 3.80
N GLY A 261 10.30 -19.99 2.92
CA GLY A 261 10.61 -21.43 2.98
C GLY A 261 11.38 -21.82 4.23
N ASN A 262 11.54 -23.13 4.45
CA ASN A 262 12.19 -23.67 5.66
C ASN A 262 13.65 -23.24 5.84
N ASN A 263 14.30 -22.70 4.81
CA ASN A 263 15.71 -22.34 4.87
C ASN A 263 15.98 -20.90 4.42
N ALA A 264 14.96 -20.09 4.10
CA ALA A 264 15.15 -18.77 3.52
C ALA A 264 16.06 -17.88 4.36
N PHE A 265 17.05 -17.21 3.76
CA PHE A 265 17.95 -16.35 4.54
C PHE A 265 17.43 -14.92 4.68
N LEU A 266 16.69 -14.45 3.67
CA LEU A 266 16.14 -13.09 3.64
C LEU A 266 14.82 -13.08 2.89
N SER A 267 13.80 -12.50 3.50
CA SER A 267 12.51 -12.25 2.85
C SER A 267 12.22 -10.75 2.84
N ARG A 268 12.47 -10.05 1.72
CA ARG A 268 12.30 -8.58 1.64
C ARG A 268 11.15 -8.19 0.73
N LEU A 269 9.99 -7.91 1.32
CA LEU A 269 8.81 -7.50 0.57
C LEU A 269 8.39 -6.08 0.96
N GLU A 270 8.29 -5.20 -0.03
CA GLU A 270 7.68 -3.88 0.11
C GLU A 270 6.38 -3.85 -0.69
N VAL A 271 5.25 -3.59 -0.02
CA VAL A 271 3.96 -3.34 -0.66
C VAL A 271 3.52 -1.93 -0.29
N ARG A 272 3.36 -1.06 -1.28
CA ARG A 272 2.99 0.34 -1.05
C ARG A 272 1.87 0.84 -1.94
N SER A 273 1.04 1.73 -1.43
CA SER A 273 0.04 2.47 -2.21
C SER A 273 -0.81 1.56 -3.10
N SER A 274 -1.13 0.37 -2.62
CA SER A 274 -1.78 -0.69 -3.41
C SER A 274 -3.16 -1.01 -2.84
N HIS A 275 -4.05 -1.47 -3.72
CA HIS A 275 -5.47 -1.62 -3.41
C HIS A 275 -5.92 -3.07 -3.55
N PHE A 276 -6.61 -3.56 -2.53
CA PHE A 276 -7.07 -4.93 -2.41
C PHE A 276 -8.57 -4.92 -2.19
N ARG A 277 -9.33 -5.52 -3.10
CA ARG A 277 -10.78 -5.57 -3.04
C ARG A 277 -11.28 -7.00 -3.15
N SER A 278 -12.14 -7.39 -2.22
CA SER A 278 -12.82 -8.70 -2.25
C SER A 278 -11.84 -9.88 -2.41
N CYS A 279 -10.65 -9.75 -1.83
CA CYS A 279 -9.67 -10.83 -1.82
C CYS A 279 -9.91 -11.75 -0.61
N GLY A 280 -9.50 -13.02 -0.67
CA GLY A 280 -9.48 -13.88 0.52
C GLY A 280 -8.57 -13.26 1.58
N ASP A 281 -7.31 -13.05 1.24
CA ASP A 281 -6.39 -12.17 1.98
C ASP A 281 -5.95 -11.01 1.08
N GLY A 282 -5.85 -9.79 1.58
CA GLY A 282 -5.18 -8.72 0.86
C GLY A 282 -3.69 -9.07 0.71
N ILE A 283 -3.01 -9.15 1.84
CA ILE A 283 -1.62 -9.62 1.94
C ILE A 283 -1.54 -10.76 2.96
N SER A 284 -0.92 -11.87 2.56
CA SER A 284 -0.65 -13.02 3.43
C SER A 284 0.84 -13.33 3.45
N ILE A 285 1.44 -13.27 4.64
CA ILE A 285 2.83 -13.62 4.90
C ILE A 285 2.86 -14.89 5.73
N GLN A 286 3.40 -15.96 5.16
CA GLN A 286 3.63 -17.24 5.81
C GLN A 286 5.11 -17.41 6.13
N VAL A 287 5.44 -17.52 7.40
CA VAL A 287 6.82 -17.75 7.87
C VAL A 287 7.00 -19.21 8.25
N GLY A 288 7.83 -19.92 7.50
CA GLY A 288 8.10 -21.34 7.67
C GLY A 288 9.12 -21.65 8.76
N ARG A 289 10.36 -21.12 8.64
CA ARG A 289 11.49 -21.24 9.60
C ARG A 289 12.52 -20.09 9.35
N PRO A 290 13.78 -20.10 9.83
CA PRO A 290 14.45 -18.89 10.33
C PRO A 290 14.84 -17.90 9.24
N TYR A 291 14.92 -16.64 9.69
CA TYR A 291 15.71 -15.49 9.22
C TYR A 291 14.98 -14.33 8.53
N ASP A 292 14.98 -13.20 9.26
CA ASP A 292 14.75 -11.79 8.92
C ASP A 292 13.85 -11.50 7.71
N PRO A 293 12.57 -11.90 7.73
CA PRO A 293 11.61 -11.23 6.88
C PRO A 293 11.56 -9.76 7.29
N LEU A 294 11.95 -8.92 6.34
CA LEU A 294 11.73 -7.49 6.36
C LEU A 294 10.54 -7.21 5.45
N VAL A 295 9.36 -7.12 6.04
CA VAL A 295 8.13 -6.83 5.30
C VAL A 295 7.63 -5.45 5.68
N THR A 296 7.49 -4.59 4.69
CA THR A 296 6.89 -3.25 4.83
C THR A 296 5.60 -3.21 4.02
N VAL A 297 4.50 -2.87 4.67
CA VAL A 297 3.21 -2.59 4.03
C VAL A 297 2.81 -1.16 4.37
N GLU A 298 2.75 -0.31 3.36
CA GLU A 298 2.56 1.13 3.54
C GLU A 298 1.44 1.69 2.65
N SER A 299 0.59 2.55 3.21
CA SER A 299 -0.43 3.27 2.44
C SER A 299 -1.32 2.36 1.58
N CYS A 300 -1.62 1.14 2.02
CA CYS A 300 -2.47 0.20 1.29
C CYS A 300 -3.93 0.30 1.72
N VAL A 301 -4.85 -0.02 0.81
CA VAL A 301 -6.29 -0.04 1.07
C VAL A 301 -6.82 -1.47 0.90
N PHE A 302 -7.47 -2.00 1.93
CA PHE A 302 -8.10 -3.32 1.96
C PHE A 302 -9.61 -3.17 2.12
N LEU A 303 -10.36 -3.52 1.08
CA LEU A 303 -11.83 -3.42 1.06
C LEU A 303 -12.43 -4.81 0.92
N GLN A 304 -13.33 -5.16 1.85
CA GLN A 304 -14.12 -6.39 1.77
C GLN A 304 -13.27 -7.66 1.63
N CYS A 305 -12.06 -7.67 2.19
CA CYS A 305 -11.20 -8.85 2.16
C CYS A 305 -11.57 -9.81 3.30
N GLY A 306 -11.16 -11.08 3.26
CA GLY A 306 -11.18 -11.90 4.48
C GLY A 306 -10.26 -11.28 5.53
N TYR A 307 -8.98 -11.19 5.20
CA TYR A 307 -7.99 -10.46 6.01
C TYR A 307 -7.44 -9.30 5.19
N GLY A 308 -7.31 -8.10 5.78
CA GLY A 308 -6.55 -7.03 5.12
C GLY A 308 -5.08 -7.42 5.01
N TYR A 309 -4.48 -7.64 6.17
CA TYR A 309 -3.13 -8.19 6.33
C TYR A 309 -3.16 -9.39 7.27
N ARG A 310 -2.44 -10.46 6.91
CA ARG A 310 -2.24 -11.63 7.75
C ARG A 310 -0.77 -12.04 7.76
N LEU A 311 -0.18 -12.05 8.95
CA LEU A 311 1.07 -12.75 9.26
C LEU A 311 0.74 -14.03 10.00
N ASN A 312 1.20 -15.17 9.51
CA ASN A 312 1.13 -16.42 10.26
C ASN A 312 2.37 -17.29 10.05
N GLY A 313 2.73 -18.09 11.06
CA GLY A 313 3.89 -18.97 10.93
C GLY A 313 4.36 -19.56 12.25
N ASN A 314 5.25 -20.55 12.14
CA ASN A 314 5.99 -21.10 13.27
C ASN A 314 7.42 -20.57 13.21
N PHE A 315 7.69 -19.53 13.99
CA PHE A 315 8.96 -18.83 14.02
C PHE A 315 10.00 -19.71 14.72
N THR A 316 11.21 -19.68 14.21
CA THR A 316 12.38 -20.31 14.83
C THR A 316 13.35 -19.22 15.30
N PRO A 317 14.35 -19.52 16.15
CA PRO A 317 15.19 -18.47 16.74
C PRO A 317 15.82 -17.57 15.65
N GLY A 318 15.59 -16.26 15.76
CA GLY A 318 15.98 -15.26 14.76
C GLY A 318 15.29 -13.92 15.03
N GLN A 319 15.70 -12.88 14.30
CA GLN A 319 15.04 -11.57 14.33
C GLN A 319 14.07 -11.45 13.16
N TYR A 320 12.89 -10.88 13.40
CA TYR A 320 11.85 -10.67 12.40
C TYR A 320 11.31 -9.25 12.54
N SER A 321 11.14 -8.52 11.43
CA SER A 321 10.68 -7.13 11.45
C SER A 321 9.54 -6.90 10.45
N PHE A 322 8.37 -6.58 10.97
CA PHE A 322 7.18 -6.28 10.19
C PHE A 322 6.78 -4.83 10.43
N THR A 323 6.64 -4.06 9.36
CA THR A 323 6.24 -2.65 9.41
C THR A 323 4.92 -2.46 8.68
N LEU A 324 3.91 -1.95 9.37
CA LEU A 324 2.61 -1.55 8.82
C LEU A 324 2.44 -0.05 9.01
N ARG A 325 2.32 0.72 7.92
CA ARG A 325 2.15 2.18 7.99
C ARG A 325 0.97 2.69 7.18
N SER A 326 0.15 3.55 7.77
CA SER A 326 -0.87 4.34 7.05
C SER A 326 -1.84 3.48 6.22
N ASN A 327 -2.07 2.23 6.61
CA ASN A 327 -2.95 1.33 5.87
C ASN A 327 -4.40 1.51 6.31
N VAL A 328 -5.34 1.19 5.42
CA VAL A 328 -6.77 1.20 5.73
C VAL A 328 -7.36 -0.17 5.45
N ALA A 329 -8.00 -0.79 6.44
CA ALA A 329 -8.83 -1.96 6.25
C ALA A 329 -10.30 -1.59 6.53
N ARG A 330 -11.21 -1.95 5.62
CA ARG A 330 -12.64 -1.67 5.72
C ARG A 330 -13.50 -2.84 5.28
N HIS A 331 -14.50 -3.20 6.09
CA HIS A 331 -15.39 -4.34 5.82
C HIS A 331 -14.65 -5.66 5.60
N CYS A 332 -13.42 -5.78 6.09
CA CYS A 332 -12.72 -7.06 6.10
C CYS A 332 -13.30 -7.96 7.18
N PHE A 333 -13.19 -9.28 7.07
CA PHE A 333 -13.53 -10.14 8.20
C PHE A 333 -12.63 -9.80 9.41
N GLN A 334 -11.33 -9.57 9.17
CA GLN A 334 -10.39 -8.96 10.12
C GLN A 334 -9.45 -7.98 9.43
N GLY A 335 -9.08 -6.89 10.10
CA GLY A 335 -8.20 -5.85 9.54
C GLY A 335 -6.75 -6.31 9.42
N PHE A 336 -6.05 -6.35 10.55
CA PHE A 336 -4.63 -6.69 10.65
C PHE A 336 -4.43 -7.81 11.66
N ARG A 337 -4.01 -9.00 11.20
CA ARG A 337 -3.78 -10.16 12.07
C ARG A 337 -2.33 -10.60 12.07
N HIS A 338 -1.80 -10.81 13.25
CA HIS A 338 -0.51 -11.41 13.51
C HIS A 338 -0.70 -12.66 14.37
N GLU A 339 -0.54 -13.82 13.75
CA GLU A 339 -0.57 -15.12 14.42
C GLU A 339 0.86 -15.66 14.50
N VAL A 340 1.51 -15.44 15.64
CA VAL A 340 2.93 -15.74 15.83
C VAL A 340 3.05 -16.95 16.75
N ARG A 341 3.76 -17.98 16.30
CA ARG A 341 4.04 -19.20 17.07
C ARG A 341 5.54 -19.49 17.10
N GLY A 342 6.01 -20.35 17.99
CA GLY A 342 7.37 -20.89 18.01
C GLY A 342 8.36 -20.20 18.93
N THR A 343 9.51 -19.77 18.39
CA THR A 343 10.64 -19.18 19.12
C THR A 343 11.29 -18.07 18.30
N GLY A 344 11.90 -17.07 18.94
CA GLY A 344 12.62 -15.97 18.26
C GLY A 344 12.19 -14.58 18.72
N ASP A 345 12.80 -13.54 18.15
CA ASP A 345 12.53 -12.13 18.42
C ASP A 345 11.68 -11.54 17.29
N VAL A 346 10.39 -11.38 17.52
CA VAL A 346 9.47 -10.82 16.51
C VAL A 346 9.15 -9.39 16.87
N ARG A 347 9.51 -8.45 15.99
CA ARG A 347 9.14 -7.05 16.12
C ARG A 347 8.08 -6.67 15.10
N ILE A 348 6.97 -6.15 15.59
CA ILE A 348 5.90 -5.58 14.78
C ILE A 348 5.83 -4.10 15.10
N PHE A 349 6.05 -3.28 14.08
CA PHE A 349 5.87 -1.84 14.15
C PHE A 349 4.66 -1.46 13.31
N SER A 350 3.61 -0.97 13.96
CA SER A 350 2.36 -0.56 13.36
C SER A 350 2.16 0.92 13.65
N GLU A 351 1.92 1.72 12.60
CA GLU A 351 1.80 3.16 12.72
C GLU A 351 0.71 3.73 11.79
N ASN A 352 -0.16 4.57 12.34
CA ASN A 352 -1.20 5.31 11.59
C ASN A 352 -2.19 4.42 10.79
N ASN A 353 -2.35 3.15 11.12
CA ASN A 353 -3.28 2.26 10.44
C ASN A 353 -4.72 2.50 10.91
N LEU A 354 -5.68 2.26 10.03
CA LEU A 354 -7.11 2.39 10.29
C LEU A 354 -7.83 1.07 10.00
N ALA A 355 -8.36 0.44 11.03
CA ALA A 355 -9.26 -0.71 10.94
C ALA A 355 -10.69 -0.27 11.24
N LEU A 356 -11.59 -0.45 10.28
CA LEU A 356 -12.87 0.26 10.27
C LEU A 356 -14.02 -0.64 9.82
N GLU A 357 -15.16 -0.49 10.50
CA GLU A 357 -16.52 -0.91 10.12
C GLU A 357 -16.71 -2.39 9.74
N ASN A 358 -17.63 -3.03 10.47
CA ASN A 358 -18.10 -4.40 10.19
C ASN A 358 -16.98 -5.44 10.14
N GLN A 359 -15.83 -5.17 10.77
CA GLN A 359 -14.82 -6.18 11.01
C GLN A 359 -15.17 -6.94 12.26
N THR A 360 -14.87 -8.23 12.29
CA THR A 360 -14.97 -8.99 13.55
C THR A 360 -13.94 -8.44 14.53
N GLU A 361 -12.73 -8.15 14.05
CA GLU A 361 -11.62 -7.66 14.87
C GLU A 361 -10.79 -6.67 14.03
N GLY A 362 -10.46 -5.52 14.61
CA GLY A 362 -9.64 -4.50 13.94
C GLY A 362 -8.18 -4.92 13.83
N PHE A 363 -7.51 -5.00 14.98
CA PHE A 363 -6.15 -5.50 15.13
C PHE A 363 -6.15 -6.75 15.98
N VAL A 364 -5.35 -7.74 15.58
CA VAL A 364 -5.26 -9.05 16.24
C VAL A 364 -3.80 -9.42 16.39
N VAL A 365 -3.38 -9.62 17.63
CA VAL A 365 -2.09 -10.23 17.97
C VAL A 365 -2.38 -11.50 18.75
N ASP A 366 -2.10 -12.64 18.15
CA ASP A 366 -2.44 -13.96 18.67
C ASP A 366 -1.18 -14.82 18.78
N HIS A 367 -0.77 -15.08 20.01
CA HIS A 367 0.40 -15.88 20.37
C HIS A 367 0.00 -16.94 21.42
N PRO A 368 -0.17 -18.21 21.03
CA PRO A 368 -0.68 -19.27 21.91
C PRO A 368 0.30 -19.63 23.06
N LEU A 369 -0.20 -20.42 24.02
CA LEU A 369 0.32 -20.51 25.39
C LEU A 369 1.68 -21.24 25.58
N ASP A 370 2.23 -21.92 24.57
CA ASP A 370 3.33 -22.88 24.73
C ASP A 370 4.65 -22.47 24.04
N ASP A 371 4.74 -21.23 23.59
CA ASP A 371 5.82 -20.75 22.73
C ASP A 371 6.77 -19.78 23.47
N ALA A 372 8.06 -19.81 23.12
CA ALA A 372 9.11 -18.96 23.71
C ALA A 372 9.51 -17.81 22.77
N VAL A 373 8.53 -17.24 22.05
CA VAL A 373 8.75 -16.03 21.24
C VAL A 373 8.86 -14.82 22.17
N ASN A 374 9.82 -13.97 21.87
CA ASN A 374 9.91 -12.61 22.36
C ASN A 374 9.22 -11.69 21.34
N LEU A 375 7.93 -11.42 21.54
CA LEU A 375 7.15 -10.59 20.64
C LEU A 375 7.09 -9.15 21.16
N VAL A 376 7.62 -8.21 20.39
CA VAL A 376 7.55 -6.77 20.66
C VAL A 376 6.61 -6.13 19.63
N VAL A 377 5.48 -5.61 20.10
CA VAL A 377 4.53 -4.90 19.25
C VAL A 377 4.49 -3.43 19.67
N ASP A 378 4.90 -2.55 18.76
CA ASP A 378 4.79 -1.10 18.88
C ASP A 378 3.65 -0.63 17.95
N SER A 379 2.52 -0.22 18.51
CA SER A 379 1.38 0.36 17.78
C SER A 379 1.29 1.85 18.12
N VAL A 380 1.41 2.71 17.11
CA VAL A 380 1.48 4.17 17.27
C VAL A 380 0.42 4.82 16.39
N SER A 381 -0.52 5.55 16.99
CA SER A 381 -1.57 6.27 16.26
C SER A 381 -2.49 5.37 15.43
N ASP A 382 -2.53 4.07 15.72
CA ASP A 382 -3.45 3.13 15.10
C ASP A 382 -4.87 3.33 15.62
N ARG A 383 -5.85 3.09 14.74
CA ARG A 383 -7.26 3.37 15.01
C ARG A 383 -8.13 2.19 14.65
N ALA A 384 -9.00 1.80 15.57
CA ALA A 384 -9.99 0.75 15.36
C ALA A 384 -11.39 1.29 15.68
N LEU A 385 -12.19 1.51 14.64
CA LEU A 385 -13.45 2.23 14.73
C LEU A 385 -14.63 1.38 14.24
N CYS A 386 -15.70 1.33 15.03
CA CYS A 386 -16.99 0.75 14.61
C CYS A 386 -16.91 -0.73 14.16
N ASN A 387 -15.99 -1.51 14.71
CA ASN A 387 -15.92 -2.95 14.43
C ASN A 387 -17.05 -3.69 15.14
N THR A 388 -17.46 -4.85 14.62
CA THR A 388 -18.51 -5.68 15.25
C THR A 388 -18.04 -6.43 16.49
N GLY A 389 -16.74 -6.71 16.61
CA GLY A 389 -16.13 -7.28 17.81
C GLY A 389 -15.14 -6.31 18.47
N TYR A 390 -13.85 -6.63 18.46
CA TYR A 390 -12.82 -5.89 19.20
C TYR A 390 -12.17 -4.79 18.35
N GLY A 391 -11.77 -3.69 19.01
CA GLY A 391 -10.86 -2.73 18.39
C GLY A 391 -9.45 -3.33 18.24
N PHE A 392 -8.87 -3.74 19.36
CA PHE A 392 -7.61 -4.47 19.43
C PHE A 392 -7.77 -5.73 20.28
N PHE A 393 -7.46 -6.89 19.71
CA PHE A 393 -7.40 -8.17 20.40
C PHE A 393 -5.94 -8.59 20.56
N CYS A 394 -5.54 -8.92 21.77
CA CYS A 394 -4.21 -9.40 22.07
C CYS A 394 -4.27 -10.62 22.98
N TRP A 395 -3.76 -11.74 22.50
CA TRP A 395 -3.56 -12.95 23.28
C TRP A 395 -2.08 -13.30 23.29
N LEU A 396 -1.46 -13.27 24.46
CA LEU A 396 -0.03 -13.56 24.59
C LEU A 396 0.20 -14.65 25.63
N GLY A 397 0.86 -15.74 25.22
CA GLY A 397 1.22 -16.86 26.08
C GLY A 397 1.87 -16.47 27.43
N PRO A 398 1.63 -17.21 28.52
CA PRO A 398 2.12 -16.87 29.86
C PRO A 398 3.63 -17.08 30.02
N THR A 399 4.26 -17.80 29.10
CA THR A 399 5.70 -18.08 29.08
C THR A 399 6.50 -17.12 28.21
N SER A 400 5.84 -16.24 27.46
CA SER A 400 6.54 -15.33 26.55
C SER A 400 7.10 -14.11 27.31
N THR A 401 8.25 -13.59 26.87
CA THR A 401 8.77 -12.29 27.33
C THR A 401 8.20 -11.13 26.51
N SER A 402 6.99 -11.31 25.97
CA SER A 402 6.41 -10.41 24.99
C SER A 402 6.04 -9.08 25.64
N SER A 403 6.17 -8.00 24.86
CA SER A 403 5.75 -6.67 25.26
C SER A 403 4.86 -6.06 24.19
N LEU A 404 3.78 -5.42 24.63
CA LEU A 404 2.90 -4.63 23.77
C LEU A 404 2.90 -3.18 24.24
N ARG A 405 3.19 -2.28 23.31
CA ARG A 405 3.07 -0.84 23.51
C ARG A 405 2.03 -0.26 22.56
N LEU A 406 0.95 0.26 23.12
CA LEU A 406 -0.08 1.01 22.39
C LEU A 406 0.06 2.50 22.74
N VAL A 407 0.25 3.35 21.74
CA VAL A 407 0.45 4.79 21.96
C VAL A 407 -0.35 5.62 20.96
N ASN A 408 -0.96 6.72 21.41
CA ASN A 408 -1.75 7.62 20.56
C ASN A 408 -2.93 6.94 19.83
N GLY A 409 -3.39 5.78 20.30
CA GLY A 409 -4.40 5.00 19.59
C GLY A 409 -5.84 5.45 19.88
N VAL A 410 -6.75 5.21 18.93
CA VAL A 410 -8.20 5.43 19.12
C VAL A 410 -8.96 4.12 18.88
N PHE A 411 -9.57 3.58 19.93
CA PHE A 411 -10.30 2.29 19.89
C PHE A 411 -11.74 2.50 20.34
N ALA A 412 -12.62 2.79 19.38
CA ALA A 412 -13.91 3.34 19.72
C ALA A 412 -15.08 2.88 18.85
N GLY A 413 -16.29 2.88 19.44
CA GLY A 413 -17.51 2.44 18.77
C GLY A 413 -17.56 0.94 18.47
N ASN A 414 -16.69 0.11 19.08
CA ASN A 414 -16.62 -1.32 18.76
C ASN A 414 -17.75 -2.11 19.45
N GLY A 415 -18.28 -3.13 18.77
CA GLY A 415 -19.39 -3.98 19.20
C GLY A 415 -19.07 -4.91 20.37
N TYR A 416 -17.82 -4.94 20.80
CA TYR A 416 -17.39 -5.54 22.06
C TYR A 416 -16.58 -4.53 22.89
N SER A 417 -15.27 -4.75 23.07
CA SER A 417 -14.37 -3.89 23.83
C SER A 417 -13.46 -3.10 22.91
N GLY A 418 -13.01 -1.94 23.35
CA GLY A 418 -11.95 -1.20 22.65
C GLY A 418 -10.67 -2.04 22.58
N LEU A 419 -10.24 -2.53 23.74
CA LEU A 419 -9.06 -3.38 23.91
C LEU A 419 -9.42 -4.66 24.67
N LEU A 420 -8.96 -5.82 24.19
CA LEU A 420 -8.98 -7.09 24.92
C LEU A 420 -7.55 -7.63 25.06
N PHE A 421 -7.19 -7.99 26.29
CA PHE A 421 -5.92 -8.65 26.61
C PHE A 421 -6.15 -9.97 27.31
N GLY A 422 -5.47 -11.03 26.86
CA GLY A 422 -5.38 -12.32 27.55
C GLY A 422 -3.93 -12.78 27.71
N GLY A 423 -3.63 -13.37 28.88
CA GLY A 423 -2.32 -13.94 29.21
C GLY A 423 -1.33 -12.98 29.90
N GLY A 424 -0.06 -13.41 30.05
CA GLY A 424 0.85 -12.92 31.10
C GLY A 424 2.03 -12.05 30.67
N ASN A 425 1.81 -10.89 30.04
CA ASN A 425 2.88 -10.10 29.38
C ASN A 425 3.00 -8.65 29.85
N ASP A 426 4.02 -7.90 29.41
CA ASP A 426 4.18 -6.49 29.75
C ASP A 426 3.38 -5.64 28.74
N VAL A 427 2.29 -5.00 29.19
CA VAL A 427 1.42 -4.17 28.34
C VAL A 427 1.47 -2.72 28.82
N ALA A 428 1.82 -1.81 27.92
CA ALA A 428 1.81 -0.37 28.17
C ALA A 428 0.85 0.32 27.20
N ILE A 429 -0.15 1.00 27.74
CA ILE A 429 -1.10 1.82 27.00
C ILE A 429 -0.86 3.26 27.41
N GLN A 430 -0.44 4.09 26.46
CA GLN A 430 -0.10 5.47 26.71
C GLN A 430 -0.90 6.38 25.76
N THR A 431 -1.36 7.53 26.26
CA THR A 431 -1.93 8.60 25.41
C THR A 431 -3.00 8.10 24.45
N SER A 432 -3.91 7.22 24.86
CA SER A 432 -4.88 6.58 23.96
C SER A 432 -6.32 6.86 24.38
N THR A 433 -7.25 6.83 23.43
CA THR A 433 -8.69 7.07 23.65
C THR A 433 -9.48 5.79 23.37
N MET A 434 -10.19 5.28 24.38
CA MET A 434 -11.06 4.10 24.28
C MET A 434 -12.49 4.49 24.66
N ALA A 435 -13.35 4.69 23.65
CA ALA A 435 -14.67 5.30 23.87
C ALA A 435 -15.82 4.60 23.14
N ASP A 436 -17.04 4.76 23.65
CA ASP A 436 -18.27 4.32 22.97
C ASP A 436 -18.31 2.81 22.61
N ASN A 437 -17.56 1.95 23.31
CA ASN A 437 -17.59 0.50 23.04
C ASN A 437 -18.79 -0.17 23.74
N ALA A 438 -19.32 -1.23 23.13
CA ALA A 438 -20.49 -1.94 23.63
C ALA A 438 -20.26 -2.72 24.94
N ARG A 439 -18.99 -2.91 25.34
CA ARG A 439 -18.60 -3.46 26.64
C ARG A 439 -17.66 -2.52 27.36
N TYR A 440 -16.36 -2.83 27.36
CA TYR A 440 -15.35 -2.11 28.12
C TYR A 440 -14.44 -1.31 27.21
N GLY A 441 -13.83 -0.24 27.72
CA GLY A 441 -12.70 0.39 27.06
C GLY A 441 -11.48 -0.54 27.08
N VAL A 442 -11.18 -1.07 28.26
CA VAL A 442 -10.13 -2.09 28.48
C VAL A 442 -10.73 -3.32 29.16
N HIS A 443 -10.56 -4.47 28.52
CA HIS A 443 -11.00 -5.77 29.01
C HIS A 443 -9.81 -6.70 29.17
N LEU A 444 -9.59 -7.18 30.39
CA LEU A 444 -8.61 -8.22 30.71
C LEU A 444 -9.29 -9.57 30.96
N GLU A 445 -8.85 -10.62 30.27
CA GLU A 445 -9.26 -11.99 30.56
C GLU A 445 -8.52 -12.57 31.79
N SER A 446 -9.07 -13.64 32.37
CA SER A 446 -8.51 -14.26 33.57
C SER A 446 -7.09 -14.79 33.32
N ARG A 447 -6.15 -14.49 34.23
CA ARG A 447 -4.68 -14.62 34.13
C ARG A 447 -4.03 -13.38 33.52
N PHE A 448 -3.83 -12.41 34.41
CA PHE A 448 -3.39 -11.07 34.10
C PHE A 448 -1.96 -11.03 33.56
N PRO A 449 -1.65 -10.01 32.74
CA PRO A 449 -0.29 -9.52 32.63
C PRO A 449 0.24 -9.17 34.03
N SER A 450 1.43 -9.65 34.39
CA SER A 450 2.07 -9.23 35.64
C SER A 450 2.35 -7.73 35.70
N ARG A 451 2.33 -7.03 34.54
CA ARG A 451 2.55 -5.59 34.41
C ARG A 451 1.70 -4.99 33.29
N LEU A 452 0.50 -4.52 33.64
CA LEU A 452 -0.27 -3.59 32.80
C LEU A 452 -0.06 -2.16 33.34
N GLN A 453 0.35 -1.25 32.46
CA GLN A 453 0.44 0.18 32.74
C GLN A 453 -0.49 0.95 31.81
N VAL A 454 -1.37 1.77 32.38
CA VAL A 454 -2.21 2.70 31.63
C VAL A 454 -1.90 4.12 32.08
N ASP A 455 -1.53 4.98 31.15
CA ASP A 455 -1.03 6.32 31.44
C ASP A 455 -1.51 7.34 30.40
N HIS A 456 -1.92 8.53 30.81
CA HIS A 456 -2.40 9.59 29.89
C HIS A 456 -3.58 9.20 29.00
N CYS A 457 -4.46 8.29 29.42
CA CYS A 457 -5.54 7.77 28.55
C CYS A 457 -6.90 8.42 28.83
N ILE A 458 -7.81 8.33 27.85
CA ILE A 458 -9.24 8.60 28.04
C ILE A 458 -10.01 7.30 27.86
N VAL A 459 -10.84 6.98 28.84
CA VAL A 459 -11.77 5.84 28.75
C VAL A 459 -13.17 6.33 29.10
N ALA A 460 -14.09 6.36 28.12
CA ALA A 460 -15.34 7.08 28.29
C ALA A 460 -16.52 6.44 27.55
N ASN A 461 -17.73 6.59 28.10
CA ASN A 461 -18.99 6.15 27.49
C ASN A 461 -19.01 4.69 26.99
N ASN A 462 -18.29 3.78 27.66
CA ASN A 462 -18.32 2.35 27.37
C ASN A 462 -19.47 1.68 28.15
N THR A 463 -20.26 0.83 27.49
CA THR A 463 -21.59 0.42 28.00
C THR A 463 -21.54 -0.42 29.29
N TRP A 464 -20.57 -1.34 29.42
CA TRP A 464 -20.46 -2.21 30.60
C TRP A 464 -19.54 -1.64 31.68
N GLY A 465 -18.83 -0.55 31.37
CA GLY A 465 -17.86 0.09 32.25
C GLY A 465 -16.61 0.49 31.48
N GLU A 466 -15.76 1.30 32.08
CA GLU A 466 -14.53 1.74 31.42
C GLU A 466 -13.49 0.64 31.45
N LEU A 467 -13.32 0.02 32.63
CA LEU A 467 -12.43 -1.12 32.86
C LEU A 467 -13.21 -2.25 33.52
N ASN A 468 -12.87 -3.50 33.21
CA ASN A 468 -13.48 -4.67 33.85
C ASN A 468 -12.79 -5.08 35.17
N GLN A 469 -11.57 -4.60 35.42
CA GLN A 469 -10.72 -4.98 36.55
C GLN A 469 -9.85 -3.78 36.99
N SER A 470 -9.24 -3.86 38.17
CA SER A 470 -8.37 -2.81 38.73
C SER A 470 -6.89 -3.11 38.50
N PHE A 471 -6.12 -2.10 38.10
CA PHE A 471 -4.67 -2.16 37.87
C PHE A 471 -4.07 -0.75 38.04
N PRO A 472 -2.73 -0.59 38.04
CA PRO A 472 -2.10 0.73 38.14
C PRO A 472 -2.44 1.62 36.94
N ILE A 473 -2.98 2.81 37.23
CA ILE A 473 -3.37 3.81 36.23
C ILE A 473 -2.96 5.18 36.76
N ALA A 474 -2.38 6.02 35.90
CA ALA A 474 -2.08 7.40 36.23
C ALA A 474 -2.51 8.35 35.12
N TYR A 475 -2.70 9.62 35.49
CA TYR A 475 -2.99 10.73 34.59
C TYR A 475 -4.05 10.42 33.53
N SER A 476 -5.13 9.71 33.87
CA SER A 476 -6.14 9.27 32.90
C SER A 476 -7.52 9.82 33.23
N CYS A 477 -8.37 10.02 32.21
CA CYS A 477 -9.73 10.49 32.39
C CYS A 477 -10.74 9.36 32.21
N PHE A 478 -11.67 9.30 33.16
CA PHE A 478 -12.77 8.36 33.23
C PHE A 478 -14.08 9.14 33.36
N GLN A 479 -15.09 8.81 32.55
CA GLN A 479 -16.38 9.50 32.60
C GLN A 479 -17.22 9.07 33.82
N ASN A 480 -17.24 7.78 34.13
CA ASN A 480 -18.21 7.19 35.06
C ASN A 480 -17.56 6.48 36.25
N GLN A 481 -16.37 5.90 36.12
CA GLN A 481 -15.69 5.18 37.20
C GLN A 481 -14.64 6.04 37.92
N THR A 482 -14.37 5.70 39.18
CA THR A 482 -13.25 6.27 39.95
C THR A 482 -12.14 5.24 40.01
N HIS A 483 -10.94 5.61 39.59
CA HIS A 483 -9.76 4.75 39.68
C HIS A 483 -8.67 5.43 40.50
N ALA A 484 -8.14 4.71 41.48
CA ALA A 484 -7.04 5.21 42.29
C ALA A 484 -5.80 5.43 41.42
N GLY A 485 -5.03 6.48 41.73
CA GLY A 485 -3.83 6.83 40.98
C GLY A 485 -3.61 8.34 40.92
N THR A 486 -2.36 8.74 40.72
CA THR A 486 -2.00 10.16 40.61
C THR A 486 -2.55 10.74 39.33
N GLY A 487 -3.20 11.90 39.42
CA GLY A 487 -3.64 12.67 38.25
C GLY A 487 -4.86 12.11 37.50
N ASN A 488 -5.51 11.05 38.00
CA ASN A 488 -6.71 10.53 37.37
C ASN A 488 -7.90 11.49 37.56
N LEU A 489 -8.63 11.75 36.48
CA LEU A 489 -9.84 12.57 36.47
C LEU A 489 -11.07 11.68 36.38
N ARG A 490 -12.14 12.06 37.10
CA ARG A 490 -13.48 11.49 36.94
C ARG A 490 -14.44 12.56 36.45
N THR A 491 -14.55 12.71 35.13
CA THR A 491 -15.34 13.76 34.47
C THR A 491 -15.63 13.37 33.02
N ASP A 492 -16.64 13.99 32.42
CA ASP A 492 -16.85 13.89 30.97
C ASP A 492 -15.64 14.50 30.24
N PRO A 493 -14.93 13.72 29.40
CA PRO A 493 -13.82 14.24 28.59
C PRO A 493 -14.26 15.17 27.46
N GLN A 494 -15.56 15.31 27.19
CA GLN A 494 -16.12 16.16 26.13
C GLN A 494 -15.53 15.85 24.75
N LEU A 495 -15.69 14.59 24.32
CA LEU A 495 -15.18 14.15 23.02
C LEU A 495 -16.08 14.61 21.86
N PHE A 496 -15.48 15.25 20.86
CA PHE A 496 -16.10 15.52 19.58
C PHE A 496 -16.08 14.26 18.71
N ARG A 497 -17.24 13.61 18.62
CA ARG A 497 -17.46 12.40 17.80
C ARG A 497 -17.71 12.79 16.34
N PRO A 498 -17.36 11.94 15.37
CA PRO A 498 -16.78 10.59 15.50
C PRO A 498 -15.23 10.56 15.53
N HIS A 499 -14.57 11.71 15.59
CA HIS A 499 -13.10 11.79 15.58
C HIS A 499 -12.47 11.52 16.95
N TYR A 500 -13.27 11.61 18.02
CA TYR A 500 -12.81 11.47 19.39
C TYR A 500 -11.73 12.50 19.77
N LYS A 501 -11.85 13.70 19.18
CA LYS A 501 -11.06 14.89 19.55
C LYS A 501 -11.56 15.52 20.83
N LEU A 502 -10.71 16.27 21.51
CA LEU A 502 -11.12 17.10 22.65
C LEU A 502 -11.89 18.32 22.16
N GLN A 503 -13.02 18.63 22.81
CA GLN A 503 -13.67 19.92 22.64
C GLN A 503 -12.83 21.03 23.32
N PRO A 504 -12.92 22.29 22.87
CA PRO A 504 -12.15 23.42 23.43
C PRO A 504 -12.33 23.60 24.95
N THR A 505 -13.44 23.13 25.51
CA THR A 505 -13.80 23.21 26.93
C THR A 505 -13.45 21.97 27.73
N SER A 506 -12.85 20.97 27.10
CA SER A 506 -12.60 19.67 27.72
C SER A 506 -11.73 19.82 28.97
N PRO A 507 -12.07 19.15 30.09
CA PRO A 507 -11.22 19.11 31.28
C PRO A 507 -9.94 18.30 31.09
N CYS A 508 -9.81 17.56 29.98
CA CYS A 508 -8.62 16.77 29.67
C CYS A 508 -7.48 17.59 29.06
N ILE A 509 -7.78 18.83 28.63
CA ILE A 509 -6.79 19.74 28.07
C ILE A 509 -5.82 20.21 29.15
N ASP A 510 -4.52 20.14 28.86
CA ASP A 510 -3.40 20.47 29.72
C ASP A 510 -3.32 19.67 31.04
N ALA A 511 -4.06 18.55 31.15
CA ALA A 511 -4.25 17.83 32.41
C ALA A 511 -3.22 16.72 32.69
N GLY A 512 -2.39 16.38 31.72
CA GLY A 512 -1.37 15.35 31.83
C GLY A 512 -0.13 15.77 32.62
N ASN A 513 0.74 14.79 32.90
CA ASN A 513 2.00 14.97 33.57
C ASN A 513 3.07 15.56 32.64
N ARG A 514 3.50 16.79 32.93
CA ARG A 514 4.55 17.48 32.18
C ARG A 514 5.92 16.81 32.22
N ALA A 515 6.19 16.02 33.25
CA ALA A 515 7.46 15.29 33.39
C ALA A 515 7.43 13.93 32.66
N ALA A 516 6.28 13.51 32.15
CA ALA A 516 6.15 12.23 31.47
C ALA A 516 6.85 12.26 30.10
N ARG A 517 7.44 11.13 29.74
CA ARG A 517 7.95 10.89 28.39
C ARG A 517 6.82 10.32 27.54
N ILE A 518 6.12 11.21 26.88
CA ILE A 518 5.08 10.90 25.89
C ILE A 518 5.61 11.19 24.47
N PRO A 519 5.07 10.55 23.42
CA PRO A 519 5.47 10.89 22.05
C PRO A 519 5.22 12.35 21.69
N SER A 520 6.06 12.87 20.80
CA SER A 520 6.07 14.28 20.43
C SER A 520 4.93 14.69 19.51
N PRO A 521 4.46 13.89 18.53
CA PRO A 521 3.19 14.15 17.88
C PRO A 521 2.08 13.29 18.48
N ASP A 522 0.85 13.81 18.48
CA ASP A 522 -0.37 13.08 18.80
C ASP A 522 -0.84 12.21 17.60
N TYR A 523 -2.06 11.66 17.64
CA TYR A 523 -2.58 10.84 16.53
C TYR A 523 -2.94 11.63 15.27
N GLU A 524 -3.05 12.95 15.37
CA GLU A 524 -3.28 13.84 14.24
C GLU A 524 -2.01 14.51 13.74
N GLY A 525 -0.86 14.29 14.39
CA GLY A 525 0.40 14.93 14.04
C GLY A 525 0.63 16.27 14.73
N ASP A 526 -0.24 16.69 15.65
CA ASP A 526 -0.05 17.90 16.44
C ASP A 526 1.08 17.71 17.46
N PRO A 527 2.01 18.69 17.61
CA PRO A 527 3.05 18.63 18.63
C PRO A 527 2.46 18.47 20.04
N ARG A 528 3.20 17.85 20.96
CA ARG A 528 2.84 17.69 22.36
C ARG A 528 4.02 18.04 23.27
N PRO A 529 3.83 18.82 24.34
CA PRO A 529 2.59 19.51 24.71
C PRO A 529 2.34 20.77 23.87
N LEU A 530 1.07 21.10 23.63
CA LEU A 530 0.61 22.41 23.16
C LEU A 530 -0.05 23.19 24.29
N LEU A 531 -0.04 24.51 24.19
CA LEU A 531 -0.76 25.34 25.14
C LEU A 531 -2.24 25.35 24.78
N GLY A 532 -3.02 24.47 25.40
CA GLY A 532 -4.44 24.32 25.08
C GLY A 532 -5.31 25.50 25.55
N ARG A 533 -4.88 26.24 26.60
CA ARG A 533 -5.61 27.39 27.15
C ARG A 533 -4.71 28.60 27.38
N LEU A 534 -5.21 29.79 27.02
CA LEU A 534 -4.54 31.06 27.33
C LEU A 534 -4.33 31.19 28.84
N GLY A 535 -3.07 31.28 29.26
CA GLY A 535 -2.68 31.44 30.67
C GLY A 535 -2.55 30.14 31.47
N SER A 536 -2.79 28.95 30.88
CA SER A 536 -2.34 27.70 31.50
C SER A 536 -0.81 27.61 31.41
N GLN A 537 -0.20 26.74 32.21
CA GLN A 537 1.24 26.51 32.13
C GLN A 537 1.63 25.46 31.07
N GLY A 538 0.70 25.02 30.21
CA GLY A 538 0.92 24.04 29.13
C GLY A 538 1.25 22.64 29.66
N GLY A 539 0.32 21.70 29.54
CA GLY A 539 0.55 20.28 29.83
C GLY A 539 0.16 19.44 28.63
N PRO A 540 0.62 18.19 28.52
CA PRO A 540 0.03 17.32 27.51
C PRO A 540 -1.41 17.03 27.84
N ASP A 541 -2.21 16.84 26.80
CA ASP A 541 -3.60 16.46 26.96
C ASP A 541 -3.71 14.97 27.33
N LEU A 542 -4.84 14.62 27.95
CA LEU A 542 -5.19 13.21 28.15
C LEU A 542 -5.81 12.64 26.88
N GLY A 543 -5.50 11.39 26.57
CA GLY A 543 -6.00 10.69 25.40
C GLY A 543 -5.10 10.85 24.17
N ALA A 544 -5.65 10.42 23.04
CA ALA A 544 -4.96 10.36 21.75
C ALA A 544 -4.73 11.73 21.11
N ASP A 545 -5.64 12.67 21.34
CA ASP A 545 -5.68 14.01 20.74
C ASP A 545 -4.92 15.02 21.60
N GLU A 546 -4.19 15.94 20.97
CA GLU A 546 -3.70 17.17 21.57
C GLU A 546 -4.49 18.35 20.98
N TRP A 547 -5.27 19.04 21.82
CA TRP A 547 -6.05 20.20 21.41
C TRP A 547 -5.14 21.32 20.91
N ASN A 548 -5.22 21.58 19.60
CA ASN A 548 -4.51 22.68 18.97
C ASN A 548 -5.43 23.90 18.76
N PRO A 549 -5.29 24.99 19.55
CA PRO A 549 -6.11 26.19 19.42
C PRO A 549 -5.82 27.00 18.15
N ASN A 550 -4.79 26.65 17.37
CA ASN A 550 -4.59 27.23 16.05
C ASN A 550 -5.24 26.40 14.93
N GLY A 551 -5.86 25.27 15.28
CA GLY A 551 -6.32 24.28 14.34
C GLY A 551 -5.16 23.55 13.66
N ASN A 552 -5.51 22.51 12.92
CA ASN A 552 -4.54 21.69 12.20
C ASN A 552 -5.11 21.26 10.85
N ALA A 553 -4.24 20.81 9.96
CA ALA A 553 -4.68 20.09 8.79
C ALA A 553 -3.67 19.01 8.44
N VAL A 554 -4.17 17.79 8.23
CA VAL A 554 -3.34 16.62 7.98
C VAL A 554 -3.92 15.80 6.84
N PRO A 555 -3.10 15.40 5.86
CA PRO A 555 -3.50 14.44 4.85
C PRO A 555 -3.87 13.09 5.49
N VAL A 556 -4.98 12.53 5.07
CA VAL A 556 -5.55 11.27 5.57
C VAL A 556 -6.04 10.41 4.41
N GLY A 557 -6.07 9.11 4.63
CA GLY A 557 -6.41 8.15 3.60
C GLY A 557 -5.27 7.92 2.61
N VAL A 558 -5.57 7.18 1.55
CA VAL A 558 -4.62 6.83 0.50
C VAL A 558 -5.00 7.56 -0.77
N ALA A 559 -4.01 8.18 -1.42
CA ALA A 559 -4.24 8.82 -2.71
C ALA A 559 -4.63 7.79 -3.76
N GLY A 560 -5.58 8.17 -4.60
CA GLY A 560 -5.86 7.36 -5.77
C GLY A 560 -4.70 7.38 -6.75
N PHE A 561 -4.66 6.38 -7.62
CA PHE A 561 -3.69 6.33 -8.71
C PHE A 561 -4.36 6.00 -10.04
N GLY A 562 -3.82 6.57 -11.10
CA GLY A 562 -4.15 6.24 -12.48
C GLY A 562 -2.94 5.70 -13.23
N ALA A 563 -3.14 5.31 -14.48
CA ALA A 563 -2.07 4.89 -15.36
C ALA A 563 -1.01 5.98 -15.57
N ASP A 564 0.21 5.54 -15.85
CA ASP A 564 1.37 6.34 -16.28
C ASP A 564 1.98 7.15 -15.13
N GLY A 565 1.95 6.62 -13.91
CA GLY A 565 2.47 7.26 -12.71
C GLY A 565 1.66 8.45 -12.24
N PHE A 566 0.37 8.51 -12.59
CA PHE A 566 -0.49 9.65 -12.28
C PHE A 566 -1.07 9.54 -10.87
N HIS A 567 -0.38 10.14 -9.90
CA HIS A 567 -0.66 10.03 -8.45
C HIS A 567 -0.86 11.43 -7.83
N PRO A 568 -1.99 12.11 -8.07
CA PRO A 568 -2.23 13.41 -7.47
C PRO A 568 -2.35 13.31 -5.94
N THR A 569 -1.88 14.33 -5.22
CA THR A 569 -1.96 14.44 -3.75
C THR A 569 -2.54 15.78 -3.31
N ILE A 570 -3.10 15.84 -2.11
CA ILE A 570 -3.58 17.06 -1.46
C ILE A 570 -2.62 17.51 -0.37
N ALA A 571 -2.45 18.81 -0.23
CA ALA A 571 -1.64 19.37 0.85
C ALA A 571 -2.16 20.77 1.22
N THR A 572 -1.57 21.34 2.27
CA THR A 572 -1.71 22.75 2.58
C THR A 572 -0.38 23.31 3.08
N PRO A 573 0.02 24.52 2.65
CA PRO A 573 1.16 25.21 3.21
C PRO A 573 0.79 25.99 4.49
N SER A 574 -0.50 26.10 4.80
CA SER A 574 -0.99 26.84 5.95
C SER A 574 -0.71 26.09 7.24
N THR A 575 -0.30 26.80 8.28
CA THR A 575 0.00 26.26 9.62
C THR A 575 -0.99 26.75 10.68
N ARG A 576 -2.01 27.50 10.26
CA ARG A 576 -3.06 28.06 11.12
C ARG A 576 -4.39 27.97 10.39
N PHE A 577 -5.41 27.48 11.10
CA PHE A 577 -6.75 27.23 10.64
C PHE A 577 -7.73 27.82 11.67
N THR A 578 -7.68 29.14 11.86
CA THR A 578 -8.52 29.83 12.85
C THR A 578 -9.65 30.60 12.18
N THR A 579 -10.67 30.96 12.95
CA THR A 579 -11.72 31.86 12.46
C THR A 579 -11.14 33.21 11.99
N ASN A 580 -11.79 33.84 11.00
CA ASN A 580 -11.32 35.09 10.36
C ASN A 580 -9.94 34.98 9.67
N SER A 581 -9.58 33.79 9.20
CA SER A 581 -8.34 33.56 8.44
C SER A 581 -8.64 33.00 7.06
N THR A 582 -7.64 33.05 6.18
CA THR A 582 -7.65 32.36 4.88
C THR A 582 -6.50 31.36 4.87
N PHE A 583 -6.79 30.13 4.50
CA PHE A 583 -5.80 29.08 4.31
C PHE A 583 -5.82 28.59 2.87
N HIS A 584 -4.80 27.84 2.45
CA HIS A 584 -4.70 27.30 1.10
C HIS A 584 -4.92 25.80 1.10
N ILE A 585 -5.65 25.30 0.10
CA ILE A 585 -5.73 23.88 -0.21
C ILE A 585 -5.06 23.66 -1.56
N ASP A 586 -3.98 22.88 -1.56
CA ASP A 586 -3.16 22.64 -2.72
C ASP A 586 -3.48 21.27 -3.33
N LEU A 587 -3.64 21.22 -4.65
CA LEU A 587 -3.47 20.01 -5.45
C LEU A 587 -2.00 19.95 -5.89
N ARG A 588 -1.37 18.78 -5.80
CA ARG A 588 0.00 18.52 -6.26
C ARG A 588 0.05 17.22 -7.06
N GLY A 589 1.09 17.06 -7.89
CA GLY A 589 1.34 15.80 -8.61
C GLY A 589 0.29 15.45 -9.66
N ALA A 590 -0.53 16.40 -10.12
CA ALA A 590 -1.51 16.21 -11.19
C ALA A 590 -0.86 16.24 -12.58
N ILE A 591 0.22 15.47 -12.74
CA ILE A 591 1.02 15.32 -13.95
C ILE A 591 1.52 13.86 -14.01
N ASP A 592 1.54 13.26 -15.20
CA ASP A 592 2.03 11.89 -15.37
C ASP A 592 3.55 11.83 -15.61
N PHE A 593 4.10 10.62 -15.70
CA PHE A 593 5.51 10.38 -16.02
C PHE A 593 5.95 11.07 -17.33
N TRP A 594 5.04 11.18 -18.30
CA TRP A 594 5.26 11.77 -19.61
C TRP A 594 5.08 13.30 -19.64
N GLN A 595 4.90 13.93 -18.48
CA GLN A 595 4.65 15.36 -18.35
C GLN A 595 3.32 15.83 -18.96
N ASN A 596 2.37 14.92 -19.22
CA ASN A 596 1.04 15.33 -19.63
C ASN A 596 0.25 15.76 -18.39
N LEU A 597 -0.28 16.98 -18.44
CA LEU A 597 -1.06 17.57 -17.36
C LEU A 597 -2.47 17.00 -17.31
N ALA A 598 -3.04 16.93 -16.11
CA ALA A 598 -4.48 16.85 -15.95
C ALA A 598 -5.15 18.12 -16.49
N GLN A 599 -6.41 18.01 -16.95
CA GLN A 599 -7.13 19.16 -17.50
C GLN A 599 -7.69 20.05 -16.38
N ILE A 600 -8.36 19.43 -15.40
CA ILE A 600 -9.10 20.13 -14.36
C ILE A 600 -8.99 19.43 -13.01
N GLY A 601 -9.05 20.21 -11.93
CA GLY A 601 -9.29 19.75 -10.58
C GLY A 601 -10.62 20.29 -10.06
N ILE A 602 -11.39 19.44 -9.36
CA ILE A 602 -12.61 19.80 -8.65
C ILE A 602 -12.38 19.49 -7.17
N LEU A 603 -12.52 20.48 -6.29
CA LEU A 603 -12.39 20.26 -4.86
C LEU A 603 -13.73 19.87 -4.27
N THR A 604 -13.78 18.80 -3.51
CA THR A 604 -14.94 18.42 -2.71
C THR A 604 -14.65 18.69 -1.24
N VAL A 605 -15.63 19.20 -0.50
CA VAL A 605 -15.53 19.50 0.92
C VAL A 605 -16.67 18.81 1.66
N GLY A 606 -16.37 18.20 2.80
CA GLY A 606 -17.29 17.46 3.66
C GLY A 606 -17.17 17.85 5.12
N LEU A 607 -18.17 17.46 5.92
CA LEU A 607 -18.21 17.67 7.38
C LEU A 607 -17.83 16.42 8.16
N ASN A 608 -17.64 15.29 7.49
CA ASN A 608 -17.44 14.01 8.15
C ASN A 608 -16.20 13.33 7.58
N VAL A 609 -15.18 13.16 8.43
CA VAL A 609 -14.00 12.31 8.13
C VAL A 609 -14.23 10.88 8.60
N ALA A 610 -15.18 10.64 9.50
CA ALA A 610 -15.51 9.27 9.77
C ALA A 610 -16.35 8.86 8.58
N PRO A 611 -16.05 7.72 7.99
CA PRO A 611 -17.13 7.03 7.38
C PRO A 611 -18.20 6.86 8.46
N SER A 612 -19.33 7.53 8.25
CA SER A 612 -20.57 6.79 8.43
C SER A 612 -20.37 5.47 7.68
N PRO A 613 -21.10 4.40 8.01
CA PRO A 613 -21.05 3.13 7.27
C PRO A 613 -21.04 3.23 5.72
N ALA A 614 -21.26 4.42 5.12
CA ALA A 614 -21.08 4.77 3.72
C ALA A 614 -19.71 5.36 3.24
N ALA A 615 -18.82 6.00 4.03
CA ALA A 615 -17.95 7.07 3.47
C ALA A 615 -16.53 6.74 2.92
N VAL A 616 -16.13 5.49 2.72
CA VAL A 616 -15.09 5.19 1.70
C VAL A 616 -15.79 4.67 0.45
N PHE A 617 -16.20 5.58 -0.43
CA PHE A 617 -16.88 5.19 -1.65
C PHE A 617 -15.85 4.85 -2.73
N ASP A 618 -15.77 3.57 -3.06
CA ASP A 618 -14.94 3.07 -4.16
C ASP A 618 -15.53 3.51 -5.50
N LEU A 619 -14.80 4.40 -6.18
CA LEU A 619 -15.20 4.96 -7.47
C LEU A 619 -14.99 3.96 -8.62
N GLY A 620 -14.50 2.75 -8.35
CA GLY A 620 -14.43 1.65 -9.30
C GLY A 620 -15.77 1.33 -9.97
N LEU A 621 -16.90 1.50 -9.25
CA LEU A 621 -18.25 1.38 -9.83
C LEU A 621 -18.56 2.44 -10.89
N LEU A 622 -17.86 3.57 -10.84
CA LEU A 622 -17.95 4.65 -11.82
C LEU A 622 -16.85 4.56 -12.89
N GLY A 623 -16.07 3.48 -12.92
CA GLY A 623 -14.95 3.31 -13.86
C GLY A 623 -13.64 3.97 -13.42
N ALA A 624 -13.54 4.44 -12.16
CA ALA A 624 -12.30 4.94 -11.57
C ALA A 624 -11.80 3.97 -10.49
N PRO A 625 -11.40 2.74 -10.86
CA PRO A 625 -10.80 1.83 -9.90
C PRO A 625 -9.57 2.51 -9.30
N SER A 626 -9.28 2.20 -8.04
CA SER A 626 -8.18 2.81 -7.30
C SER A 626 -8.33 4.29 -6.99
N SER A 627 -9.53 4.85 -7.14
CA SER A 627 -9.87 6.15 -6.61
C SER A 627 -10.96 5.99 -5.57
N TYR A 628 -10.75 6.58 -4.39
CA TYR A 628 -11.65 6.48 -3.26
C TYR A 628 -12.10 7.86 -2.86
N LEU A 629 -13.39 8.03 -2.69
CA LEU A 629 -13.93 9.19 -2.00
C LEU A 629 -13.84 8.91 -0.50
N TRP A 630 -12.98 9.64 0.20
CA TRP A 630 -12.71 9.49 1.64
C TRP A 630 -13.61 10.36 2.52
N ILE A 631 -14.53 11.10 1.90
CA ILE A 631 -15.31 12.14 2.55
C ILE A 631 -16.79 11.98 2.20
N ASP A 632 -17.66 12.46 3.07
CA ASP A 632 -19.06 12.70 2.72
C ASP A 632 -19.18 14.09 2.09
N PRO A 633 -19.34 14.20 0.75
CA PRO A 633 -19.25 15.48 0.06
C PRO A 633 -20.47 16.35 0.40
N LEU A 634 -20.24 17.44 1.14
CA LEU A 634 -21.24 18.47 1.39
C LEU A 634 -21.32 19.47 0.23
N SER A 635 -20.17 19.80 -0.36
CA SER A 635 -20.04 20.83 -1.39
C SER A 635 -18.92 20.51 -2.37
N THR A 636 -19.03 21.07 -3.57
CA THR A 636 -18.03 20.97 -4.63
C THR A 636 -17.66 22.36 -5.12
N ILE A 637 -16.37 22.64 -5.28
CA ILE A 637 -15.82 23.93 -5.67
C ILE A 637 -14.94 23.73 -6.92
N GLY A 638 -15.16 24.52 -7.95
CA GLY A 638 -14.48 24.41 -9.25
C GLY A 638 -15.45 24.28 -10.43
N PRO A 639 -14.98 23.82 -11.60
CA PRO A 639 -13.64 23.27 -11.89
C PRO A 639 -12.55 24.34 -11.95
N TYR A 640 -11.32 23.95 -11.64
CA TYR A 640 -10.12 24.80 -11.75
C TYR A 640 -9.11 24.19 -12.73
N PRO A 641 -8.49 25.00 -13.61
CA PRO A 641 -7.46 24.50 -14.51
C PRO A 641 -6.20 24.10 -13.72
N VAL A 642 -5.61 22.96 -14.07
CA VAL A 642 -4.34 22.52 -13.46
C VAL A 642 -3.18 23.30 -14.06
N GLY A 643 -2.34 23.88 -13.20
CA GLY A 643 -1.19 24.66 -13.62
C GLY A 643 -0.07 23.82 -14.26
N PRO A 644 0.92 24.44 -14.92
CA PRO A 644 2.00 23.75 -15.63
C PRO A 644 2.86 22.79 -14.79
N GLY A 645 2.84 22.93 -13.46
CA GLY A 645 3.53 22.03 -12.53
C GLY A 645 2.66 20.87 -12.03
N GLY A 646 1.48 20.64 -12.60
CA GLY A 646 0.53 19.67 -12.06
C GLY A 646 -0.06 20.10 -10.71
N SER A 647 -0.29 21.41 -10.53
CA SER A 647 -0.72 21.96 -9.24
C SER A 647 -1.85 22.99 -9.36
N ILE A 648 -2.64 23.08 -8.28
CA ILE A 648 -3.65 24.12 -8.04
C ILE A 648 -3.45 24.58 -6.60
N SER A 649 -3.63 25.86 -6.30
CA SER A 649 -3.70 26.36 -4.92
C SER A 649 -4.95 27.20 -4.77
N LEU A 650 -5.86 26.76 -3.91
CA LEU A 650 -7.15 27.40 -3.70
C LEU A 650 -7.19 28.06 -2.31
N PRO A 651 -7.33 29.41 -2.22
CA PRO A 651 -7.57 30.07 -0.96
C PRO A 651 -9.01 29.79 -0.46
N VAL A 652 -9.14 29.41 0.81
CA VAL A 652 -10.40 29.16 1.51
C VAL A 652 -10.45 30.03 2.76
N SER A 653 -11.49 30.88 2.86
CA SER A 653 -11.69 31.77 4.00
C SER A 653 -12.61 31.14 5.05
N ILE A 654 -12.20 31.22 6.32
CA ILE A 654 -12.98 30.79 7.47
C ILE A 654 -13.67 32.02 8.08
N PRO A 655 -15.01 32.08 8.15
CA PRO A 655 -15.71 33.24 8.69
C PRO A 655 -15.36 33.51 10.16
N ALA A 656 -15.49 34.77 10.60
CA ALA A 656 -15.29 35.20 11.97
C ALA A 656 -16.46 34.78 12.89
N ASN A 657 -16.66 33.47 13.08
CA ASN A 657 -17.74 32.93 13.90
C ASN A 657 -17.25 31.77 14.78
N GLY A 658 -17.42 31.90 16.10
CA GLY A 658 -16.97 30.91 17.08
C GLY A 658 -17.60 29.53 16.96
N ILE A 659 -18.72 29.38 16.23
CA ILE A 659 -19.33 28.06 15.97
C ILE A 659 -18.41 27.12 15.20
N PHE A 660 -17.44 27.67 14.46
CA PHE A 660 -16.47 26.89 13.71
C PHE A 660 -15.36 26.31 14.57
N ILE A 661 -15.09 26.87 15.76
CA ILE A 661 -14.01 26.41 16.63
C ILE A 661 -14.27 24.96 17.06
N GLY A 662 -13.27 24.10 16.86
CA GLY A 662 -13.32 22.66 17.09
C GLY A 662 -14.03 21.85 16.01
N GLN A 663 -14.63 22.49 15.01
CA GLN A 663 -15.24 21.76 13.89
C GLN A 663 -14.17 21.13 13.01
N VAL A 664 -14.48 19.94 12.51
CA VAL A 664 -13.61 19.19 11.59
C VAL A 664 -14.24 19.17 10.21
N TYR A 665 -13.44 19.54 9.21
CA TYR A 665 -13.78 19.49 7.81
C TYR A 665 -12.87 18.52 7.08
N THR A 666 -13.32 18.05 5.93
CA THR A 666 -12.50 17.24 5.03
C THR A 666 -12.53 17.81 3.65
N ALA A 667 -11.41 17.79 2.94
CA ALA A 667 -11.34 18.20 1.55
C ALA A 667 -10.66 17.13 0.70
N GLN A 668 -11.05 16.99 -0.56
CA GLN A 668 -10.42 16.05 -1.49
C GLN A 668 -10.55 16.54 -2.92
N TRP A 669 -9.46 16.46 -3.69
CA TRP A 669 -9.49 16.82 -5.11
C TRP A 669 -9.89 15.62 -5.97
N TRP A 670 -10.74 15.89 -6.95
CA TRP A 670 -11.04 15.02 -8.07
C TRP A 670 -10.30 15.58 -9.27
N VAL A 671 -9.40 14.80 -9.85
CA VAL A 671 -8.53 15.25 -10.91
C VAL A 671 -8.89 14.52 -12.20
N LEU A 672 -9.34 15.28 -13.20
CA LEU A 672 -9.70 14.74 -14.51
C LEU A 672 -8.47 14.70 -15.40
N LYS A 673 -8.12 13.49 -15.86
CA LYS A 673 -7.06 13.25 -16.83
C LYS A 673 -7.43 12.10 -17.76
N LEU A 674 -7.69 12.45 -19.02
CA LEU A 674 -8.08 11.48 -20.06
C LEU A 674 -7.10 10.29 -20.16
N GLY A 675 -7.65 9.08 -20.16
CA GLY A 675 -6.90 7.84 -20.38
C GLY A 675 -6.21 7.25 -19.15
N THR A 676 -6.29 7.89 -17.97
CA THR A 676 -5.72 7.36 -16.72
C THR A 676 -6.43 6.11 -16.21
N ASN A 677 -7.74 6.03 -16.44
CA ASN A 677 -8.60 4.87 -16.20
C ASN A 677 -9.89 5.07 -17.04
N PRO A 678 -10.84 4.11 -17.06
CA PRO A 678 -12.07 4.25 -17.85
C PRO A 678 -12.88 5.53 -17.56
N ALA A 679 -12.90 6.03 -16.32
CA ALA A 679 -13.56 7.27 -15.95
C ALA A 679 -12.71 8.53 -16.20
N SER A 680 -11.41 8.37 -16.45
CA SER A 680 -10.44 9.47 -16.53
C SER A 680 -10.37 10.34 -15.27
N ILE A 681 -10.71 9.79 -14.11
CA ILE A 681 -10.74 10.51 -12.82
C ILE A 681 -9.81 9.82 -11.85
N VAL A 682 -8.95 10.59 -11.18
CA VAL A 682 -8.20 10.13 -10.02
C VAL A 682 -8.41 11.09 -8.85
N THR A 683 -8.68 10.54 -7.67
CA THR A 683 -8.82 11.33 -6.45
C THR A 683 -7.49 11.45 -5.73
N THR A 684 -7.25 12.58 -5.05
CA THR A 684 -6.13 12.67 -4.09
C THR A 684 -6.40 11.84 -2.85
N ASP A 685 -5.47 11.81 -1.91
CA ASP A 685 -5.79 11.62 -0.49
C ASP A 685 -6.73 12.74 0.00
N ALA A 686 -7.30 12.61 1.19
CA ALA A 686 -8.13 13.66 1.79
C ALA A 686 -7.30 14.55 2.71
N LEU A 687 -7.70 15.81 2.87
CA LEU A 687 -7.13 16.73 3.85
C LEU A 687 -8.16 16.91 4.96
N ARG A 688 -7.88 16.37 6.15
CA ARG A 688 -8.67 16.66 7.35
C ARG A 688 -8.21 17.99 7.92
N ILE A 689 -9.14 18.88 8.24
CA ILE A 689 -8.88 20.23 8.73
C ILE A 689 -9.67 20.43 10.03
N THR A 690 -9.00 20.70 11.14
CA THR A 690 -9.66 21.13 12.39
C THR A 690 -9.51 22.63 12.54
N ILE A 691 -10.61 23.33 12.82
CA ILE A 691 -10.58 24.76 13.07
C ILE A 691 -10.29 25.03 14.55
N GLY A 692 -9.29 25.89 14.81
CA GLY A 692 -8.87 26.32 16.14
C GLY A 692 -9.63 27.52 16.69
#